data_AF-A0A6P6RHM6-F1
#
_entry.id   AF-A0A6P6RHM6-F1
#
_cell.length_a   1.000
_cell.length_b   1.000
_cell.length_c   1.000
_cell.angle_alpha   90.00
_cell.angle_beta   90.00
_cell.angle_gamma   90.00
#
_symmetry.space_group_name_H-M   'P 1'
#
loop_
_entity.id
_entity.type
_entity.pdbx_description
1 polymer ?
#
loop_
_entity_poly.entity_id
_entity_poly.type
_entity_poly.pdbx_seq_one_letter_code
_entity_poly.pdbx_strand_id
1 'polypeptide(L)'
;MGLHHKEFEQAGKRPGLQIWRIEKLELAPVPENLHGSFYIGDAYLVLHTVKQKDSCFYDLHYWLGKECTQDESTAAVIFTTQMDDYLGGKPVQYRELQGFESTNFTSYFKGGITYKAGGVASGFHHVVTNDLSARRLFHIKGRRTVRATEVPLAWASFNNGDCFIVDLGATIYQWCGSKCNKFERLKAAQVATGIRDNERNGRAQLEVIEEGHEPSAMTEVLGEKPEIPEGDDNEDVVADMSNRKMAKLYMVSDATGKMQVSLVSDENPFNQSDLLSEECFILDHGKSKMIFVWKGRNANPDERKEAMKTAEGFIKQMGYPANTQIQVLPEGGETPIFKQFFKTWKEKDQAEGLGRVYVTERIAKIKQEEFNASKLHESNHMAAQYNMVDNGTGKTQIWRVECGSTTGDTKVPVDPETYGQFYGGDCYIILYTYTRGEIIYTWQGSSSTIDELTASAFLTVELDRSLGGKAVQVRVTQGKEPPHLLSLFKEKPLIVYKNGTSRKGGQAPVPPTRLFQVRKNLGTITRICEVDAKALNLNSNDAYLLKLPEGDGYLWKGKGASEEEERGAKYMSEKLKCNAKPVTEGNEPEDFWEALGGKMEYQTSEMLESKSIPHPPRLFACSNKSGKFIIEEVPGEFNQDDLAEDDVMLLDVWEQVFVWIGKDANEVERTESVKSAKTYIETDPSGRDKETSVVVVKQGHEPPTFTGWFLGWDASRWDSDLMARAVQSLQV
;
A
#
# COMPACT_ATOMS: atom_id res chain seq x y z
N MET A 1 0.23 46.35 12.45
CA MET A 1 -1.25 46.25 12.46
C MET A 1 -1.59 44.78 12.32
N GLY A 2 -2.17 44.16 13.34
CA GLY A 2 -2.61 42.76 13.21
C GLY A 2 -3.75 42.70 12.19
N LEU A 3 -3.64 41.80 11.22
CA LEU A 3 -4.71 41.47 10.28
C LEU A 3 -5.87 40.85 11.07
N HIS A 4 -6.85 41.66 11.43
CA HIS A 4 -8.05 41.24 12.19
C HIS A 4 -9.21 41.01 11.21
N HIS A 5 -9.30 39.80 10.66
CA HIS A 5 -10.49 39.34 9.96
C HIS A 5 -11.30 38.44 10.90
N LYS A 6 -12.61 38.68 11.03
CA LYS A 6 -13.47 37.96 12.00
C LYS A 6 -13.38 36.44 11.86
N GLU A 7 -13.33 35.95 10.62
CA GLU A 7 -13.22 34.50 10.35
C GLU A 7 -11.86 33.92 10.74
N PHE A 8 -10.78 34.71 10.78
CA PHE A 8 -9.46 34.23 11.20
C PHE A 8 -9.45 33.88 12.68
N GLU A 9 -10.23 34.60 13.49
CA GLU A 9 -10.37 34.28 14.91
C GLU A 9 -10.92 32.88 15.14
N GLN A 10 -11.63 32.28 14.18
CA GLN A 10 -12.17 30.92 14.31
C GLN A 10 -11.39 29.87 13.49
N ALA A 11 -10.53 30.31 12.58
CA ALA A 11 -9.73 29.44 11.73
C ALA A 11 -8.72 28.63 12.56
N GLY A 12 -8.66 27.31 12.32
CA GLY A 12 -7.59 26.46 12.85
C GLY A 12 -7.61 26.18 14.35
N LYS A 13 -8.70 26.57 15.06
CA LYS A 13 -8.86 26.34 16.51
C LYS A 13 -9.31 24.92 16.86
N ARG A 14 -10.00 24.23 15.95
CA ARG A 14 -10.52 22.87 16.14
C ARG A 14 -10.03 21.97 15.01
N PRO A 15 -9.77 20.68 15.27
CA PRO A 15 -9.50 19.71 14.20
C PRO A 15 -10.71 19.61 13.26
N GLY A 16 -10.47 19.48 11.96
CA GLY A 16 -11.52 19.31 10.96
C GLY A 16 -11.37 20.22 9.73
N LEU A 17 -12.40 20.22 8.89
CA LEU A 17 -12.46 20.96 7.64
C LEU A 17 -13.30 22.23 7.81
N GLN A 18 -12.75 23.37 7.40
CA GLN A 18 -13.45 24.65 7.34
C GLN A 18 -13.40 25.16 5.90
N ILE A 19 -14.54 25.58 5.35
CA ILE A 19 -14.66 26.05 3.96
C ILE A 19 -15.32 27.42 4.00
N TRP A 20 -14.71 28.38 3.31
CA TRP A 20 -15.27 29.70 3.06
C TRP A 20 -15.39 29.93 1.56
N ARG A 21 -16.50 30.53 1.15
CA ARG A 21 -16.71 31.07 -0.19
C ARG A 21 -16.33 32.54 -0.17
N ILE A 22 -15.70 33.02 -1.23
CA ILE A 22 -15.37 34.43 -1.37
C ILE A 22 -16.60 35.13 -1.94
N GLU A 23 -17.26 35.93 -1.12
CA GLU A 23 -18.45 36.68 -1.52
C GLU A 23 -18.17 38.16 -1.36
N LYS A 24 -18.16 38.91 -2.48
CA LYS A 24 -17.93 40.37 -2.48
C LYS A 24 -16.64 40.78 -1.74
N LEU A 25 -15.55 40.04 -1.99
CA LEU A 25 -14.23 40.24 -1.38
C LEU A 25 -14.18 40.00 0.14
N GLU A 26 -15.12 39.22 0.70
CA GLU A 26 -15.16 38.81 2.10
C GLU A 26 -15.24 37.27 2.22
N LEU A 27 -14.80 36.70 3.35
CA LEU A 27 -14.93 35.25 3.61
C LEU A 27 -16.29 34.92 4.22
N ALA A 28 -17.12 34.18 3.48
CA ALA A 28 -18.41 33.68 3.94
C ALA A 28 -18.34 32.17 4.22
N PRO A 29 -18.64 31.69 5.45
CA PRO A 29 -18.54 30.27 5.78
C PRO A 29 -19.57 29.43 5.02
N VAL A 30 -19.14 28.29 4.45
CA VAL A 30 -20.00 27.34 3.76
C VAL A 30 -20.58 26.34 4.77
N PRO A 31 -21.92 26.12 4.78
CA PRO A 31 -22.56 25.13 5.66
C PRO A 31 -21.95 23.72 5.51
N GLU A 32 -21.75 23.02 6.62
CA GLU A 32 -21.10 21.69 6.66
C GLU A 32 -21.78 20.64 5.77
N ASN A 33 -23.12 20.67 5.69
CA ASN A 33 -23.89 19.76 4.84
C ASN A 33 -23.71 20.00 3.33
N LEU A 34 -23.08 21.12 2.95
CA LEU A 34 -22.79 21.48 1.56
C LEU A 34 -21.30 21.38 1.23
N HIS A 35 -20.47 20.90 2.17
CA HIS A 35 -19.06 20.64 1.92
C HIS A 35 -18.92 19.63 0.77
N GLY A 36 -18.10 19.99 -0.22
CA GLY A 36 -17.94 19.23 -1.46
C GLY A 36 -18.74 19.78 -2.65
N SER A 37 -19.64 20.75 -2.45
CA SER A 37 -20.30 21.48 -3.53
C SER A 37 -19.60 22.82 -3.80
N PHE A 38 -19.11 23.03 -5.02
CA PHE A 38 -18.43 24.27 -5.42
C PHE A 38 -19.09 24.88 -6.65
N TYR A 39 -19.33 26.19 -6.63
CA TYR A 39 -19.81 26.94 -7.77
C TYR A 39 -18.67 27.23 -8.75
N ILE A 40 -18.87 26.96 -10.03
CA ILE A 40 -17.85 27.15 -11.07
C ILE A 40 -17.48 28.62 -11.29
N GLY A 41 -18.36 29.54 -10.91
CA GLY A 41 -18.17 30.99 -11.02
C GLY A 41 -17.48 31.65 -9.85
N ASP A 42 -17.01 30.90 -8.84
CA ASP A 42 -16.51 31.48 -7.59
C ASP A 42 -15.11 30.99 -7.20
N ALA A 43 -14.54 31.64 -6.19
CA ALA A 43 -13.37 31.18 -5.47
C ALA A 43 -13.70 30.81 -4.01
N TYR A 44 -12.95 29.85 -3.47
CA TYR A 44 -13.12 29.34 -2.13
C TYR A 44 -11.79 29.26 -1.40
N LEU A 45 -11.83 29.40 -0.07
CA LEU A 45 -10.73 29.12 0.84
C LEU A 45 -11.10 27.88 1.66
N VAL A 46 -10.21 26.89 1.73
CA VAL A 46 -10.44 25.63 2.45
C VAL A 46 -9.27 25.39 3.40
N LEU A 47 -9.56 25.31 4.69
CA LEU A 47 -8.58 25.01 5.73
C LEU A 47 -8.89 23.64 6.33
N HIS A 48 -7.95 22.72 6.22
CA HIS A 48 -7.99 21.47 6.95
C HIS A 48 -6.99 21.52 8.12
N THR A 49 -7.50 21.32 9.34
CA THR A 49 -6.72 21.40 10.57
C THR A 49 -6.54 20.03 11.19
N VAL A 50 -5.29 19.64 11.41
CA VAL A 50 -4.91 18.42 12.12
C VAL A 50 -4.24 18.82 13.43
N LYS A 51 -4.82 18.43 14.57
CA LYS A 51 -4.25 18.71 15.90
C LYS A 51 -3.50 17.49 16.42
N GLN A 52 -2.26 17.68 16.87
CA GLN A 52 -1.42 16.63 17.44
C GLN A 52 -0.71 17.13 18.70
N LYS A 53 -1.03 16.55 19.86
CA LYS A 53 -0.55 16.99 21.19
C LYS A 53 -0.73 18.51 21.38
N ASP A 54 0.37 19.26 21.40
CA ASP A 54 0.45 20.72 21.60
C ASP A 54 0.64 21.52 20.30
N SER A 55 0.69 20.85 19.13
CA SER A 55 0.91 21.47 17.82
C SER A 55 -0.27 21.26 16.86
N CYS A 56 -0.52 22.26 16.02
CA CYS A 56 -1.52 22.20 14.96
C CYS A 56 -0.83 22.27 13.60
N PHE A 57 -1.25 21.41 12.69
CA PHE A 57 -0.85 21.39 11.28
C PHE A 57 -2.04 21.85 10.43
N TYR A 58 -1.73 22.59 9.38
CA TYR A 58 -2.72 23.26 8.56
C TYR A 58 -2.44 22.99 7.08
N ASP A 59 -3.41 22.44 6.38
CA ASP A 59 -3.42 22.43 4.91
C ASP A 59 -4.41 23.52 4.47
N LEU A 60 -3.91 24.54 3.78
CA LEU A 60 -4.67 25.71 3.35
C LEU A 60 -4.74 25.75 1.83
N HIS A 61 -5.93 25.53 1.29
CA HIS A 61 -6.19 25.52 -0.14
C HIS A 61 -6.99 26.75 -0.52
N TYR A 62 -6.72 27.32 -1.69
CA TYR A 62 -7.70 28.13 -2.37
C TYR A 62 -8.10 27.43 -3.66
N TRP A 63 -9.41 27.32 -3.87
CA TRP A 63 -10.00 26.69 -5.03
C TRP A 63 -10.57 27.74 -5.96
N LEU A 64 -10.24 27.66 -7.25
CA LEU A 64 -10.71 28.58 -8.28
C LEU A 64 -11.60 27.85 -9.28
N GLY A 65 -12.84 28.31 -9.38
CA GLY A 65 -13.77 27.88 -10.41
C GLY A 65 -13.35 28.33 -11.80
N LYS A 66 -13.76 27.57 -12.82
CA LYS A 66 -13.40 27.84 -14.22
C LYS A 66 -13.94 29.18 -14.73
N GLU A 67 -15.04 29.66 -14.16
CA GLU A 67 -15.73 30.91 -14.50
C GLU A 67 -15.54 31.99 -13.43
N CYS A 68 -14.65 31.76 -12.46
CA CYS A 68 -14.34 32.69 -11.39
C CYS A 68 -13.77 34.01 -11.91
N THR A 69 -14.19 35.12 -11.32
CA THR A 69 -13.71 36.46 -11.74
C THR A 69 -12.27 36.71 -11.31
N GLN A 70 -11.60 37.63 -12.01
CA GLN A 70 -10.22 38.01 -11.67
C GLN A 70 -10.13 38.63 -10.26
N ASP A 71 -11.14 39.38 -9.85
CA ASP A 71 -11.18 40.03 -8.54
C ASP A 71 -11.34 38.97 -7.41
N GLU A 72 -12.22 37.99 -7.59
CA GLU A 72 -12.43 36.90 -6.62
C GLU A 72 -11.22 35.97 -6.51
N SER A 73 -10.61 35.61 -7.64
CA SER A 73 -9.37 34.81 -7.65
C SER A 73 -8.20 35.56 -7.00
N THR A 74 -8.08 36.87 -7.22
CA THR A 74 -7.07 37.71 -6.55
C THR A 74 -7.35 37.79 -5.04
N ALA A 75 -8.60 37.95 -4.64
CA ALA A 75 -9.00 37.94 -3.24
C ALA A 75 -8.67 36.61 -2.56
N ALA A 76 -8.82 35.47 -3.27
CA ALA A 76 -8.47 34.15 -2.74
C ALA A 76 -7.00 34.03 -2.37
N VAL A 77 -6.12 34.54 -3.24
CA VAL A 77 -4.66 34.56 -3.00
C VAL A 77 -4.32 35.48 -1.83
N ILE A 78 -4.96 36.65 -1.76
CA ILE A 78 -4.77 37.60 -0.64
C ILE A 78 -5.19 36.96 0.68
N PHE A 79 -6.39 36.36 0.76
CA PHE A 79 -6.86 35.72 1.98
C PHE A 79 -6.03 34.50 2.37
N THR A 80 -5.54 33.72 1.41
CA THR A 80 -4.61 32.60 1.67
C THR A 80 -3.33 33.11 2.33
N THR A 81 -2.75 34.19 1.80
CA THR A 81 -1.51 34.79 2.33
C THR A 81 -1.73 35.36 3.73
N GLN A 82 -2.83 36.09 3.93
CA GLN A 82 -3.16 36.68 5.23
C GLN A 82 -3.48 35.60 6.29
N MET A 83 -4.14 34.51 5.91
CA MET A 83 -4.43 33.38 6.80
C MET A 83 -3.15 32.60 7.14
N ASP A 84 -2.22 32.44 6.20
CA ASP A 84 -0.89 31.87 6.46
C ASP A 84 -0.13 32.69 7.50
N ASP A 85 -0.05 34.01 7.30
CA ASP A 85 0.57 34.94 8.25
C ASP A 85 -0.10 34.86 9.64
N TYR A 86 -1.43 34.82 9.69
CA TYR A 86 -2.19 34.70 10.94
C TYR A 86 -1.91 33.38 11.68
N LEU A 87 -1.75 32.27 10.95
CA LEU A 87 -1.40 30.95 11.50
C LEU A 87 0.12 30.78 11.73
N GLY A 88 0.90 31.86 11.62
CA GLY A 88 2.33 31.91 11.91
C GLY A 88 3.21 31.32 10.82
N GLY A 89 2.76 31.31 9.57
CA GLY A 89 3.49 30.78 8.40
C GLY A 89 3.65 29.26 8.42
N LYS A 90 2.85 28.55 9.24
CA LYS A 90 2.84 27.09 9.40
C LYS A 90 2.04 26.34 8.34
N PRO A 91 0.96 26.90 7.76
CA PRO A 91 0.21 26.19 6.73
C PRO A 91 1.03 25.76 5.51
N VAL A 92 0.72 24.55 5.02
CA VAL A 92 1.06 24.15 3.65
C VAL A 92 -0.02 24.73 2.74
N GLN A 93 0.37 25.51 1.73
CA GLN A 93 -0.58 26.16 0.83
C GLN A 93 -0.72 25.39 -0.47
N TYR A 94 -1.94 25.36 -1.01
CA TYR A 94 -2.26 24.67 -2.26
C TYR A 94 -3.08 25.58 -3.17
N ARG A 95 -2.72 25.60 -4.46
CA ARG A 95 -3.53 26.18 -5.53
C ARG A 95 -4.36 25.08 -6.17
N GLU A 96 -5.68 25.14 -5.98
CA GLU A 96 -6.62 24.17 -6.52
C GLU A 96 -7.42 24.80 -7.67
N LEU A 97 -7.41 24.16 -8.83
CA LEU A 97 -8.17 24.60 -10.00
C LEU A 97 -9.25 23.58 -10.29
N GLN A 98 -10.44 24.05 -10.66
CA GLN A 98 -11.55 23.17 -11.03
C GLN A 98 -11.13 22.11 -12.05
N GLY A 99 -11.35 20.83 -11.70
CA GLY A 99 -11.05 19.66 -12.54
C GLY A 99 -9.60 19.18 -12.47
N PHE A 100 -8.71 19.92 -11.79
CA PHE A 100 -7.29 19.60 -11.63
C PHE A 100 -6.85 19.63 -10.16
N GLU A 101 -7.78 19.43 -9.24
CA GLU A 101 -7.52 19.48 -7.81
C GLU A 101 -6.56 18.36 -7.34
N SER A 102 -5.80 18.66 -6.30
CA SER A 102 -4.87 17.74 -5.68
C SER A 102 -5.58 16.53 -5.06
N THR A 103 -4.86 15.42 -4.93
CA THR A 103 -5.35 14.23 -4.23
C THR A 103 -5.65 14.52 -2.75
N ASN A 104 -4.90 15.45 -2.14
CA ASN A 104 -5.15 15.88 -0.76
C ASN A 104 -6.51 16.57 -0.66
N PHE A 105 -6.77 17.56 -1.52
CA PHE A 105 -8.04 18.29 -1.54
C PHE A 105 -9.24 17.38 -1.79
N THR A 106 -9.16 16.53 -2.81
CA THR A 106 -10.23 15.59 -3.14
C THR A 106 -10.49 14.55 -2.04
N SER A 107 -9.47 14.19 -1.25
CA SER A 107 -9.60 13.19 -0.17
C SER A 107 -10.50 13.64 0.99
N TYR A 108 -10.70 14.95 1.16
CA TYR A 108 -11.56 15.53 2.19
C TYR A 108 -13.04 15.24 1.92
N PHE A 109 -13.41 15.06 0.65
CA PHE A 109 -14.79 14.89 0.20
C PHE A 109 -15.03 13.43 -0.19
N LYS A 110 -15.28 12.55 0.80
CA LYS A 110 -15.50 11.11 0.56
C LYS A 110 -16.68 10.81 -0.38
N GLY A 111 -17.69 11.69 -0.42
CA GLY A 111 -18.80 11.64 -1.38
C GLY A 111 -18.40 12.02 -2.82
N GLY A 112 -17.23 12.62 -3.03
CA GLY A 112 -16.84 13.29 -4.27
C GLY A 112 -17.06 14.80 -4.22
N ILE A 113 -16.58 15.50 -5.24
CA ILE A 113 -16.78 16.94 -5.44
C ILE A 113 -17.88 17.12 -6.49
N THR A 114 -18.80 18.05 -6.26
CA THR A 114 -19.86 18.43 -7.19
C THR A 114 -19.63 19.87 -7.64
N TYR A 115 -19.52 20.08 -8.96
CA TYR A 115 -19.47 21.42 -9.56
C TYR A 115 -20.88 21.91 -9.87
N LYS A 116 -21.23 23.11 -9.42
CA LYS A 116 -22.54 23.73 -9.64
C LYS A 116 -22.39 24.91 -10.59
N ALA A 117 -23.28 25.01 -11.58
CA ALA A 117 -23.35 26.18 -12.45
C ALA A 117 -23.70 27.45 -11.66
N GLY A 118 -23.18 28.60 -12.11
CA GLY A 118 -23.39 29.90 -11.46
C GLY A 118 -22.33 30.26 -10.42
N GLY A 119 -22.65 31.27 -9.61
CA GLY A 119 -21.77 31.91 -8.63
C GLY A 119 -22.33 33.22 -8.08
N VAL A 120 -21.55 33.95 -7.29
CA VAL A 120 -21.91 35.21 -6.62
C VAL A 120 -22.31 36.27 -7.64
N ALA A 121 -21.56 36.39 -8.73
CA ALA A 121 -21.83 37.32 -9.83
C ALA A 121 -23.20 37.08 -10.51
N SER A 122 -23.67 35.83 -10.52
CA SER A 122 -24.97 35.42 -11.07
C SER A 122 -26.11 35.38 -10.04
N GLY A 123 -25.85 35.76 -8.78
CA GLY A 123 -26.86 35.81 -7.71
C GLY A 123 -27.19 34.48 -7.04
N PHE A 124 -26.42 33.42 -7.28
CA PHE A 124 -26.65 32.12 -6.66
C PHE A 124 -26.00 32.07 -5.27
N HIS A 125 -26.81 31.75 -4.26
CA HIS A 125 -26.34 31.42 -2.91
C HIS A 125 -26.35 29.90 -2.70
N HIS A 126 -25.66 29.40 -1.68
CA HIS A 126 -25.85 28.03 -1.19
C HIS A 126 -27.27 27.90 -0.61
N VAL A 127 -28.27 27.71 -1.45
CA VAL A 127 -29.65 27.42 -1.05
C VAL A 127 -29.87 25.92 -1.20
N VAL A 128 -30.33 25.27 -0.13
CA VAL A 128 -30.78 23.87 -0.17
C VAL A 128 -32.07 23.84 -1.00
N THR A 129 -31.96 23.60 -2.30
CA THR A 129 -33.11 23.51 -3.20
C THR A 129 -33.74 22.14 -3.09
N ASN A 130 -34.91 22.08 -2.48
CA ASN A 130 -35.79 20.90 -2.44
C ASN A 130 -36.51 20.67 -3.79
N ASP A 131 -35.82 20.99 -4.90
CA ASP A 131 -36.37 21.15 -6.23
C ASP A 131 -36.42 19.81 -6.97
N LEU A 132 -37.64 19.35 -7.27
CA LEU A 132 -37.93 18.12 -8.01
C LEU A 132 -38.03 18.36 -9.53
N SER A 133 -37.63 19.54 -10.03
CA SER A 133 -37.67 19.90 -11.45
C SER A 133 -36.30 19.84 -12.16
N ALA A 134 -35.26 19.34 -11.49
CA ALA A 134 -33.91 19.27 -12.04
C ALA A 134 -33.84 18.49 -13.36
N ARG A 135 -33.00 18.98 -14.29
CA ARG A 135 -32.71 18.34 -15.59
C ARG A 135 -31.22 18.48 -15.88
N ARG A 136 -30.42 17.49 -15.50
CA ARG A 136 -28.95 17.53 -15.57
C ARG A 136 -28.38 16.17 -15.93
N LEU A 137 -27.18 16.15 -16.52
CA LEU A 137 -26.43 14.94 -16.81
C LEU A 137 -25.06 15.02 -16.16
N PHE A 138 -24.65 13.98 -15.44
CA PHE A 138 -23.29 13.86 -14.93
C PHE A 138 -22.55 12.73 -15.63
N HIS A 139 -21.33 13.00 -16.07
CA HIS A 139 -20.39 12.03 -16.61
C HIS A 139 -19.46 11.52 -15.51
N ILE A 140 -19.40 10.20 -15.34
CA ILE A 140 -18.63 9.51 -14.32
C ILE A 140 -17.45 8.78 -14.98
N LYS A 141 -16.22 9.26 -14.76
CA LYS A 141 -15.01 8.75 -15.41
C LYS A 141 -13.83 8.58 -14.45
N GLY A 142 -13.06 7.51 -14.60
CA GLY A 142 -11.71 7.36 -14.01
C GLY A 142 -11.39 5.93 -13.54
N ARG A 143 -10.08 5.60 -13.44
CA ARG A 143 -9.61 4.24 -13.07
C ARG A 143 -9.17 4.07 -11.61
N ARG A 144 -8.46 5.06 -11.05
CA ARG A 144 -8.00 5.08 -9.63
C ARG A 144 -8.70 6.15 -8.78
N THR A 145 -9.17 7.23 -9.41
CA THR A 145 -9.96 8.29 -8.77
C THR A 145 -11.09 8.67 -9.71
N VAL A 146 -12.31 8.25 -9.39
CA VAL A 146 -13.49 8.42 -10.25
C VAL A 146 -14.18 9.76 -9.92
N ARG A 147 -14.42 10.60 -10.94
CA ARG A 147 -15.01 11.95 -10.81
C ARG A 147 -16.38 12.03 -11.47
N ALA A 148 -17.24 12.93 -10.98
CA ALA A 148 -18.55 13.25 -11.57
C ALA A 148 -18.54 14.68 -12.11
N THR A 149 -18.80 14.85 -13.41
CA THR A 149 -18.78 16.17 -14.07
C THR A 149 -20.12 16.44 -14.71
N GLU A 150 -20.74 17.58 -14.42
CA GLU A 150 -21.97 17.98 -15.13
C GLU A 150 -21.65 18.26 -16.59
N VAL A 151 -22.36 17.59 -17.50
CA VAL A 151 -22.20 17.67 -18.96
C VAL A 151 -23.55 18.01 -19.60
N PRO A 152 -23.59 18.48 -20.86
CA PRO A 152 -24.85 18.75 -21.54
C PRO A 152 -25.75 17.52 -21.54
N LEU A 153 -27.03 17.70 -21.18
CA LEU A 153 -28.06 16.65 -21.18
C LEU A 153 -28.46 16.27 -22.62
N ALA A 154 -27.57 15.54 -23.30
CA ALA A 154 -27.73 15.11 -24.69
C ALA A 154 -26.95 13.83 -24.96
N TRP A 155 -27.40 13.02 -25.94
CA TRP A 155 -26.73 11.78 -26.33
C TRP A 155 -25.28 11.97 -26.79
N ALA A 156 -24.94 13.14 -27.34
CA ALA A 156 -23.58 13.47 -27.75
C ALA A 156 -22.56 13.47 -26.59
N SER A 157 -23.03 13.53 -25.34
CA SER A 157 -22.18 13.46 -24.14
C SER A 157 -21.88 12.02 -23.69
N PHE A 158 -22.61 11.02 -24.20
CA PHE A 158 -22.47 9.63 -23.77
C PHE A 158 -21.36 8.90 -24.53
N ASN A 159 -20.74 7.93 -23.87
CA ASN A 159 -19.87 6.93 -24.48
C ASN A 159 -20.11 5.56 -23.81
N ASN A 160 -19.73 4.47 -24.48
CA ASN A 160 -20.00 3.13 -23.95
C ASN A 160 -18.97 2.66 -22.89
N GLY A 161 -17.90 3.42 -22.67
CA GLY A 161 -16.81 3.10 -21.76
C GLY A 161 -16.97 3.65 -20.34
N ASP A 162 -17.92 4.55 -20.11
CA ASP A 162 -18.07 5.28 -18.85
C ASP A 162 -19.48 5.12 -18.23
N CYS A 163 -19.70 5.64 -17.02
CA CYS A 163 -21.02 5.72 -16.39
C CYS A 163 -21.58 7.16 -16.44
N PHE A 164 -22.90 7.30 -16.41
CA PHE A 164 -23.58 8.59 -16.44
C PHE A 164 -24.74 8.64 -15.43
N ILE A 165 -25.07 9.82 -14.92
CA ILE A 165 -26.23 10.05 -14.05
C ILE A 165 -27.15 11.08 -14.71
N VAL A 166 -28.32 10.64 -15.13
CA VAL A 166 -29.38 11.49 -15.66
C VAL A 166 -30.30 11.88 -14.50
N ASP A 167 -30.20 13.12 -14.05
CA ASP A 167 -31.04 13.67 -12.98
C ASP A 167 -32.24 14.38 -13.59
N LEU A 168 -33.42 13.76 -13.51
CA LEU A 168 -34.70 14.32 -13.96
C LEU A 168 -35.58 14.77 -12.77
N GLY A 169 -34.97 15.07 -11.62
CA GLY A 169 -35.69 15.61 -10.47
C GLY A 169 -36.35 14.55 -9.59
N ALA A 170 -37.53 14.08 -9.98
CA ALA A 170 -38.25 13.03 -9.24
C ALA A 170 -37.61 11.64 -9.41
N THR A 171 -36.97 11.41 -10.56
CA THR A 171 -36.26 10.16 -10.89
C THR A 171 -34.83 10.46 -11.30
N ILE A 172 -33.90 9.69 -10.77
CA ILE A 172 -32.47 9.75 -11.05
C ILE A 172 -32.11 8.43 -11.73
N TYR A 173 -31.57 8.50 -12.94
CA TYR A 173 -31.12 7.33 -13.67
C TYR A 173 -29.60 7.21 -13.66
N GLN A 174 -29.07 6.11 -13.15
CA GLN A 174 -27.68 5.73 -13.32
C GLN A 174 -27.57 4.90 -14.61
N TRP A 175 -27.06 5.49 -15.68
CA TRP A 175 -26.83 4.80 -16.95
C TRP A 175 -25.39 4.26 -17.00
N CYS A 176 -25.24 2.96 -17.27
CA CYS A 176 -23.96 2.27 -17.32
C CYS A 176 -23.64 1.85 -18.75
N GLY A 177 -22.54 2.35 -19.31
CA GLY A 177 -22.06 1.93 -20.64
C GLY A 177 -21.68 0.44 -20.67
N SER A 178 -21.80 -0.20 -21.82
CA SER A 178 -21.53 -1.63 -21.98
C SER A 178 -20.09 -2.06 -21.62
N LYS A 179 -19.12 -1.13 -21.69
CA LYS A 179 -17.70 -1.35 -21.39
C LYS A 179 -17.22 -0.67 -20.09
N CYS A 180 -18.10 -0.05 -19.30
CA CYS A 180 -17.67 0.67 -18.10
C CYS A 180 -17.09 -0.21 -17.00
N ASN A 181 -16.12 0.33 -16.25
CA ASN A 181 -15.38 -0.44 -15.26
C ASN A 181 -16.11 -0.53 -13.90
N LYS A 182 -15.72 -1.50 -13.05
CA LYS A 182 -16.36 -1.77 -11.75
C LYS A 182 -16.26 -0.59 -10.76
N PHE A 183 -15.21 0.22 -10.84
CA PHE A 183 -15.01 1.37 -9.96
C PHE A 183 -15.90 2.56 -10.37
N GLU A 184 -16.10 2.77 -11.67
CA GLU A 184 -17.04 3.76 -12.20
C GLU A 184 -18.48 3.46 -11.80
N ARG A 185 -18.90 2.20 -11.91
CA ARG A 185 -20.23 1.75 -11.46
C ARG A 185 -20.47 2.01 -9.97
N LEU A 186 -19.48 1.70 -9.14
CA LEU A 186 -19.56 1.94 -7.70
C LEU A 186 -19.66 3.44 -7.38
N LYS A 187 -18.88 4.28 -8.06
CA LYS A 187 -18.92 5.73 -7.86
C LYS A 187 -20.21 6.35 -8.35
N ALA A 188 -20.70 5.93 -9.51
CA ALA A 188 -21.98 6.41 -10.06
C ALA A 188 -23.13 6.14 -9.07
N ALA A 189 -23.15 4.96 -8.44
CA ALA A 189 -24.13 4.62 -7.41
C ALA A 189 -24.02 5.52 -6.17
N GLN A 190 -22.79 5.82 -5.72
CA GLN A 190 -22.56 6.74 -4.58
C GLN A 190 -23.04 8.17 -4.88
N VAL A 191 -22.73 8.69 -6.07
CA VAL A 191 -23.12 10.05 -6.47
C VAL A 191 -24.64 10.13 -6.63
N ALA A 192 -25.27 9.13 -7.26
CA ALA A 192 -26.72 9.11 -7.45
C ALA A 192 -27.48 8.98 -6.11
N THR A 193 -26.95 8.18 -5.17
CA THR A 193 -27.45 8.08 -3.79
C THR A 193 -27.29 9.40 -3.04
N GLY A 194 -26.15 10.08 -3.21
CA GLY A 194 -25.90 11.40 -2.61
C GLY A 194 -26.87 12.46 -3.10
N ILE A 195 -27.19 12.49 -4.40
CA ILE A 195 -28.21 13.41 -4.95
C ILE A 195 -29.59 13.09 -4.33
N ARG A 196 -29.97 11.81 -4.26
CA ARG A 196 -31.23 11.39 -3.64
C ARG A 196 -31.34 11.83 -2.17
N ASP A 197 -30.33 11.51 -1.37
CA ASP A 197 -30.41 11.65 0.09
C ASP A 197 -30.14 13.09 0.54
N ASN A 198 -29.14 13.75 -0.04
CA ASN A 198 -28.68 15.07 0.41
C ASN A 198 -29.35 16.22 -0.32
N GLU A 199 -29.66 16.09 -1.62
CA GLU A 199 -30.35 17.16 -2.38
C GLU A 199 -31.87 16.99 -2.35
N ARG A 200 -32.39 15.75 -2.28
CA ARG A 200 -33.84 15.46 -2.36
C ARG A 200 -34.46 14.96 -1.07
N ASN A 201 -33.68 14.85 0.02
CA ASN A 201 -34.10 14.32 1.32
C ASN A 201 -34.71 12.92 1.23
N GLY A 202 -34.17 12.06 0.35
CA GLY A 202 -34.61 10.68 0.15
C GLY A 202 -35.88 10.52 -0.71
N ARG A 203 -36.43 11.61 -1.28
CA ARG A 203 -37.74 11.60 -1.96
C ARG A 203 -37.71 11.31 -3.46
N ALA A 204 -36.52 11.19 -4.05
CA ALA A 204 -36.36 10.83 -5.46
C ALA A 204 -36.19 9.30 -5.63
N GLN A 205 -36.70 8.75 -6.73
CA GLN A 205 -36.44 7.36 -7.12
C GLN A 205 -35.10 7.25 -7.84
N LEU A 206 -34.36 6.18 -7.56
CA LEU A 206 -33.08 5.87 -8.19
C LEU A 206 -33.23 4.58 -9.01
N GLU A 207 -32.92 4.64 -10.30
CA GLU A 207 -32.97 3.49 -11.21
C GLU A 207 -31.62 3.30 -11.91
N VAL A 208 -31.13 2.06 -11.95
CA VAL A 208 -29.89 1.70 -12.66
C VAL A 208 -30.25 1.09 -14.01
N ILE A 209 -29.67 1.63 -15.07
CA ILE A 209 -29.92 1.26 -16.46
C ILE A 209 -28.62 0.78 -17.09
N GLU A 210 -28.67 -0.35 -17.77
CA GLU A 210 -27.60 -0.81 -18.66
C GLU A 210 -27.86 -0.29 -20.07
N GLU A 211 -26.78 0.00 -20.80
CA GLU A 211 -26.83 0.32 -22.22
C GLU A 211 -27.74 -0.66 -23.00
N GLY A 212 -28.70 -0.12 -23.74
CA GLY A 212 -29.69 -0.87 -24.54
C GLY A 212 -31.01 -1.17 -23.83
N HIS A 213 -31.14 -0.81 -22.55
CA HIS A 213 -32.36 -0.99 -21.74
C HIS A 213 -32.95 0.35 -21.26
N GLU A 214 -32.78 1.41 -22.05
CA GLU A 214 -33.20 2.76 -21.65
C GLU A 214 -34.75 2.90 -21.63
N PRO A 215 -35.34 3.43 -20.54
CA PRO A 215 -36.79 3.58 -20.41
C PRO A 215 -37.30 4.74 -21.25
N SER A 216 -38.58 4.69 -21.63
CA SER A 216 -39.24 5.71 -22.46
C SER A 216 -39.11 7.12 -21.89
N ALA A 217 -39.18 7.26 -20.57
CA ALA A 217 -39.03 8.53 -19.86
C ALA A 217 -37.65 9.18 -20.05
N MET A 218 -36.59 8.39 -20.23
CA MET A 218 -35.25 8.89 -20.52
C MET A 218 -35.12 9.30 -22.00
N THR A 219 -35.66 8.49 -22.92
CA THR A 219 -35.64 8.78 -24.37
C THR A 219 -36.54 9.93 -24.78
N GLU A 220 -37.63 10.22 -24.03
CA GLU A 220 -38.47 11.40 -24.25
C GLU A 220 -37.70 12.72 -24.00
N VAL A 221 -36.71 12.70 -23.09
CA VAL A 221 -35.91 13.88 -22.75
C VAL A 221 -34.66 14.00 -23.60
N LEU A 222 -33.97 12.88 -23.89
CA LEU A 222 -32.71 12.86 -24.65
C LEU A 222 -32.91 12.71 -26.17
N GLY A 223 -34.10 12.28 -26.61
CA GLY A 223 -34.39 11.92 -28.00
C GLY A 223 -34.07 10.45 -28.31
N GLU A 224 -34.25 10.06 -29.58
CA GLU A 224 -33.88 8.70 -30.04
C GLU A 224 -32.37 8.47 -29.87
N LYS A 225 -32.03 7.29 -29.31
CA LYS A 225 -30.64 6.92 -29.02
C LYS A 225 -29.86 6.68 -30.34
N PRO A 226 -28.78 7.44 -30.61
CA PRO A 226 -27.88 7.16 -31.72
C PRO A 226 -26.89 6.05 -31.36
N GLU A 227 -26.07 5.65 -32.32
CA GLU A 227 -24.91 4.78 -32.05
C GLU A 227 -23.90 5.52 -31.15
N ILE A 228 -23.61 4.95 -29.98
CA ILE A 228 -22.79 5.59 -28.94
C ILE A 228 -21.31 5.27 -29.19
N PRO A 229 -20.41 6.28 -29.20
CA PRO A 229 -18.99 6.06 -29.48
C PRO A 229 -18.30 5.23 -28.39
N GLU A 230 -17.20 4.56 -28.77
CA GLU A 230 -16.32 3.90 -27.82
C GLU A 230 -15.65 4.91 -26.88
N GLY A 231 -15.44 4.53 -25.62
CA GLY A 231 -14.64 5.33 -24.69
C GLY A 231 -13.20 5.47 -25.16
N ASP A 232 -12.63 6.67 -25.06
CA ASP A 232 -11.23 6.91 -25.43
C ASP A 232 -10.29 6.40 -24.31
N ASP A 233 -9.61 5.28 -24.59
CA ASP A 233 -8.57 4.68 -23.74
C ASP A 233 -7.16 5.23 -24.07
N ASN A 234 -6.99 6.09 -25.08
CA ASN A 234 -5.69 6.41 -25.67
C ASN A 234 -5.03 7.73 -25.20
N GLU A 235 -5.65 8.54 -24.35
CA GLU A 235 -5.01 9.76 -23.82
C GLU A 235 -4.07 9.52 -22.61
N ASP A 236 -4.10 8.34 -21.98
CA ASP A 236 -3.33 8.08 -20.74
C ASP A 236 -1.99 7.33 -20.95
N VAL A 237 -1.69 6.86 -22.17
CA VAL A 237 -0.57 5.91 -22.38
C VAL A 237 0.67 6.55 -23.04
N VAL A 238 0.55 7.65 -23.77
CA VAL A 238 1.68 8.22 -24.55
C VAL A 238 2.37 9.42 -23.88
N ALA A 239 1.83 9.96 -22.79
CA ALA A 239 2.48 11.04 -22.02
C ALA A 239 3.43 10.55 -20.91
N ASP A 240 3.30 9.29 -20.48
CA ASP A 240 3.91 8.81 -19.23
C ASP A 240 5.30 8.17 -19.40
N MET A 241 5.73 7.96 -20.65
CA MET A 241 7.00 7.29 -20.99
C MET A 241 8.21 8.22 -21.15
N SER A 242 8.09 9.54 -21.00
CA SER A 242 9.22 10.47 -21.15
C SER A 242 9.51 11.41 -19.95
N ASN A 243 8.78 11.31 -18.83
CA ASN A 243 8.81 12.36 -17.79
C ASN A 243 9.48 12.00 -16.44
N ARG A 244 10.19 10.88 -16.31
CA ARG A 244 10.80 10.50 -15.01
C ARG A 244 12.26 10.90 -14.78
N LYS A 245 12.82 11.78 -15.61
CA LYS A 245 14.22 12.23 -15.48
C LYS A 245 14.45 13.75 -15.48
N MET A 246 13.48 14.58 -15.11
CA MET A 246 13.74 16.03 -15.08
C MET A 246 12.90 16.78 -14.03
N ALA A 247 13.08 16.49 -12.75
CA ALA A 247 12.80 17.51 -11.74
C ALA A 247 14.05 18.38 -11.56
N LYS A 248 13.88 19.70 -11.54
CA LYS A 248 14.98 20.65 -11.33
C LYS A 248 14.77 21.44 -10.04
N LEU A 249 15.85 21.82 -9.37
CA LEU A 249 15.79 22.65 -8.18
C LEU A 249 16.34 24.03 -8.52
N TYR A 250 15.56 25.07 -8.20
CA TYR A 250 15.94 26.46 -8.37
C TYR A 250 15.92 27.18 -7.02
N MET A 251 16.80 28.15 -6.85
CA MET A 251 16.82 29.07 -5.72
C MET A 251 16.18 30.40 -6.15
N VAL A 252 15.32 30.92 -5.30
CA VAL A 252 14.66 32.22 -5.42
C VAL A 252 15.34 33.14 -4.42
N SER A 253 16.04 34.16 -4.93
CA SER A 253 16.79 35.10 -4.09
C SER A 253 16.61 36.54 -4.58
N ASP A 254 16.44 37.46 -3.65
CA ASP A 254 16.33 38.90 -3.89
C ASP A 254 17.63 39.68 -3.65
N ALA A 255 18.74 39.01 -3.33
CA ALA A 255 20.02 39.60 -2.94
C ALA A 255 20.60 40.62 -3.95
N THR A 256 20.11 40.63 -5.20
CA THR A 256 20.49 41.59 -6.25
C THR A 256 19.59 42.85 -6.32
N GLY A 257 18.62 42.99 -5.42
CA GLY A 257 17.61 44.06 -5.40
C GLY A 257 16.41 43.79 -6.32
N LYS A 258 16.39 42.65 -7.03
CA LYS A 258 15.24 42.10 -7.79
C LYS A 258 15.19 40.59 -7.58
N MET A 259 13.98 40.06 -7.47
CA MET A 259 13.73 38.62 -7.34
C MET A 259 14.28 37.87 -8.57
N GLN A 260 15.26 36.99 -8.38
CA GLN A 260 15.83 36.16 -9.44
C GLN A 260 15.68 34.68 -9.11
N VAL A 261 15.44 33.88 -10.15
CA VAL A 261 15.37 32.42 -10.08
C VAL A 261 16.63 31.87 -10.72
N SER A 262 17.45 31.16 -9.94
CA SER A 262 18.73 30.58 -10.39
C SER A 262 18.70 29.06 -10.23
N LEU A 263 19.28 28.33 -11.18
CA LEU A 263 19.33 26.86 -11.14
C LEU A 263 20.33 26.40 -10.07
N VAL A 264 19.88 25.55 -9.16
CA VAL A 264 20.69 24.92 -8.09
C VAL A 264 21.10 23.52 -8.50
N SER A 265 20.15 22.74 -8.99
CA SER A 265 20.41 21.40 -9.52
C SER A 265 19.59 21.14 -10.77
N ASP A 266 20.27 20.64 -11.80
CA ASP A 266 19.68 20.34 -13.11
C ASP A 266 18.97 18.98 -13.15
N GLU A 267 19.20 18.13 -12.13
CA GLU A 267 18.60 16.81 -12.01
C GLU A 267 18.36 16.39 -10.55
N ASN A 268 17.30 15.63 -10.34
CA ASN A 268 16.99 14.94 -9.10
C ASN A 268 17.61 13.52 -9.11
N PRO A 269 17.86 12.89 -7.95
CA PRO A 269 17.51 13.32 -6.60
C PRO A 269 18.43 14.41 -6.02
N PHE A 270 17.84 15.41 -5.35
CA PHE A 270 18.54 16.56 -4.74
C PHE A 270 19.13 16.23 -3.35
N ASN A 271 20.03 17.04 -2.82
CA ASN A 271 20.48 16.90 -1.43
C ASN A 271 19.64 17.80 -0.51
N GLN A 272 19.24 17.31 0.67
CA GLN A 272 18.50 18.13 1.63
C GLN A 272 19.31 19.38 2.04
N SER A 273 20.63 19.30 2.04
CA SER A 273 21.55 20.42 2.28
C SER A 273 21.48 21.53 1.23
N ASP A 274 20.88 21.27 0.07
CA ASP A 274 20.70 22.28 -0.98
C ASP A 274 19.59 23.27 -0.61
N LEU A 275 18.70 22.92 0.34
CA LEU A 275 17.67 23.81 0.88
C LEU A 275 18.22 24.65 2.05
N LEU A 276 18.69 25.86 1.73
CA LEU A 276 19.17 26.82 2.71
C LEU A 276 18.01 27.48 3.46
N SER A 277 18.03 27.48 4.79
CA SER A 277 16.98 28.08 5.62
C SER A 277 16.78 29.58 5.35
N GLU A 278 17.78 30.25 4.79
CA GLU A 278 17.83 31.68 4.48
C GLU A 278 17.19 32.04 3.14
N GLU A 279 16.81 31.06 2.31
CA GLU A 279 16.35 31.30 0.94
C GLU A 279 15.03 30.54 0.65
N CYS A 280 14.37 30.91 -0.44
CA CYS A 280 13.24 30.14 -0.99
C CYS A 280 13.68 29.31 -2.19
N PHE A 281 13.05 28.16 -2.44
CA PHE A 281 13.40 27.27 -3.54
C PHE A 281 12.18 26.87 -4.35
N ILE A 282 12.34 26.67 -5.66
CA ILE A 282 11.34 26.08 -6.54
C ILE A 282 11.82 24.70 -6.97
N LEU A 283 11.04 23.68 -6.65
CA LEU A 283 11.20 22.35 -7.21
C LEU A 283 10.29 22.26 -8.44
N ASP A 284 10.91 22.32 -9.61
CA ASP A 284 10.24 22.24 -10.90
C ASP A 284 10.00 20.78 -11.27
N HIS A 285 8.75 20.35 -11.21
CA HIS A 285 8.26 19.11 -11.79
C HIS A 285 7.15 19.40 -12.81
N GLY A 286 7.23 20.55 -13.49
CA GLY A 286 6.16 21.12 -14.31
C GLY A 286 5.80 20.28 -15.53
N LYS A 287 6.71 19.43 -16.02
CA LYS A 287 6.40 18.41 -17.04
C LYS A 287 5.34 17.40 -16.58
N SER A 288 5.27 17.14 -15.28
CA SER A 288 4.23 16.33 -14.62
C SER A 288 3.11 17.20 -14.04
N LYS A 289 2.98 18.45 -14.51
CA LYS A 289 1.96 19.42 -14.12
C LYS A 289 1.96 19.76 -12.62
N MET A 290 3.12 19.72 -11.95
CA MET A 290 3.24 20.10 -10.54
C MET A 290 4.54 20.85 -10.25
N ILE A 291 4.50 21.89 -9.44
CA ILE A 291 5.70 22.54 -8.89
C ILE A 291 5.54 22.76 -7.39
N PHE A 292 6.67 22.78 -6.68
CA PHE A 292 6.70 23.07 -5.24
C PHE A 292 7.51 24.33 -4.99
N VAL A 293 7.09 25.13 -4.03
CA VAL A 293 7.89 26.22 -3.46
C VAL A 293 8.21 25.88 -2.03
N TRP A 294 9.47 25.84 -1.67
CA TRP A 294 9.93 25.62 -0.30
C TRP A 294 10.38 26.95 0.29
N LYS A 295 9.83 27.32 1.45
CA LYS A 295 10.10 28.57 2.16
C LYS A 295 11.04 28.29 3.33
N GLY A 296 12.29 28.76 3.22
CA GLY A 296 13.24 28.70 4.32
C GLY A 296 12.73 29.45 5.55
N ARG A 297 13.02 28.92 6.74
CA ARG A 297 12.56 29.48 8.01
C ARG A 297 13.06 30.91 8.23
N ASN A 298 14.28 31.19 7.77
CA ASN A 298 15.00 32.44 7.90
C ASN A 298 14.97 33.29 6.62
N ALA A 299 14.24 32.84 5.58
CA ALA A 299 14.13 33.57 4.32
C ALA A 299 13.45 34.93 4.48
N ASN A 300 13.75 35.85 3.55
CA ASN A 300 13.23 37.21 3.60
C ASN A 300 11.68 37.19 3.68
N PRO A 301 11.06 37.92 4.64
CA PRO A 301 9.61 38.00 4.75
C PRO A 301 8.89 38.36 3.44
N ASP A 302 9.50 39.21 2.60
CA ASP A 302 8.91 39.60 1.31
C ASP A 302 8.98 38.44 0.29
N GLU A 303 10.05 37.64 0.28
CA GLU A 303 10.15 36.42 -0.54
C GLU A 303 9.11 35.37 -0.12
N ARG A 304 8.93 35.20 1.20
CA ARG A 304 7.97 34.25 1.76
C ARG A 304 6.52 34.62 1.44
N LYS A 305 6.20 35.92 1.39
CA LYS A 305 4.87 36.43 1.02
C LYS A 305 4.60 36.33 -0.47
N GLU A 306 5.59 36.60 -1.30
CA GLU A 306 5.46 36.56 -2.76
C GLU A 306 5.63 35.14 -3.34
N ALA A 307 5.89 34.12 -2.51
CA ALA A 307 6.14 32.73 -2.92
C ALA A 307 5.14 32.16 -3.96
N MET A 308 3.84 32.39 -3.75
CA MET A 308 2.78 31.93 -4.67
C MET A 308 2.87 32.65 -6.02
N LYS A 309 3.07 33.97 -6.01
CA LYS A 309 3.21 34.78 -7.21
C LYS A 309 4.49 34.45 -7.98
N THR A 310 5.57 34.16 -7.27
CA THR A 310 6.83 33.67 -7.87
C THR A 310 6.60 32.35 -8.58
N ALA A 311 5.84 31.41 -8.01
CA ALA A 311 5.47 30.15 -8.66
C ALA A 311 4.61 30.36 -9.92
N GLU A 312 3.61 31.24 -9.87
CA GLU A 312 2.80 31.57 -11.05
C GLU A 312 3.62 32.25 -12.15
N GLY A 313 4.55 33.15 -11.78
CA GLY A 313 5.52 33.75 -12.69
C GLY A 313 6.44 32.72 -13.32
N PHE A 314 6.92 31.77 -12.53
CA PHE A 314 7.77 30.65 -12.98
C PHE A 314 7.05 29.75 -13.99
N ILE A 315 5.77 29.40 -13.75
CA ILE A 315 4.94 28.65 -14.71
C ILE A 315 4.86 29.36 -16.06
N LYS A 316 4.61 30.68 -16.05
CA LYS A 316 4.55 31.49 -17.27
C LYS A 316 5.90 31.56 -17.98
N GLN A 317 6.98 31.75 -17.23
CA GLN A 317 8.35 31.83 -17.77
C GLN A 317 8.77 30.51 -18.43
N MET A 318 8.43 29.37 -17.83
CA MET A 318 8.78 28.04 -18.31
C MET A 318 7.83 27.52 -19.41
N GLY A 319 6.76 28.27 -19.73
CA GLY A 319 5.76 27.87 -20.72
C GLY A 319 4.90 26.68 -20.29
N TYR A 320 4.79 26.41 -18.99
CA TYR A 320 3.96 25.32 -18.48
C TYR A 320 2.46 25.63 -18.59
N PRO A 321 1.60 24.60 -18.69
CA PRO A 321 0.15 24.79 -18.69
C PRO A 321 -0.34 25.58 -17.47
N ALA A 322 -1.32 26.46 -17.66
CA ALA A 322 -1.87 27.27 -16.58
C ALA A 322 -2.51 26.44 -15.44
N ASN A 323 -2.89 25.20 -15.75
CA ASN A 323 -3.42 24.21 -14.80
C ASN A 323 -2.35 23.41 -14.04
N THR A 324 -1.07 23.79 -14.14
CA THR A 324 0.01 23.22 -13.32
C THR A 324 -0.27 23.48 -11.84
N GLN A 325 -0.26 22.41 -11.04
CA GLN A 325 -0.48 22.46 -9.60
C GLN A 325 0.68 23.16 -8.89
N ILE A 326 0.36 23.96 -7.87
CA ILE A 326 1.34 24.67 -7.05
C ILE A 326 1.13 24.26 -5.60
N GLN A 327 2.22 23.84 -4.95
CA GLN A 327 2.25 23.59 -3.51
C GLN A 327 3.35 24.43 -2.85
N VAL A 328 3.01 25.21 -1.82
CA VAL A 328 3.97 26.02 -1.06
C VAL A 328 4.15 25.41 0.33
N LEU A 329 5.40 25.12 0.69
CA LEU A 329 5.81 24.38 1.88
C LEU A 329 6.70 25.24 2.77
N PRO A 330 6.39 25.41 4.07
CA PRO A 330 7.35 25.98 5.01
C PRO A 330 8.42 24.94 5.42
N GLU A 331 9.61 25.41 5.77
CA GLU A 331 10.66 24.56 6.36
C GLU A 331 10.16 23.84 7.63
N GLY A 332 10.22 22.50 7.60
CA GLY A 332 9.65 21.61 8.62
C GLY A 332 8.18 21.22 8.39
N GLY A 333 7.53 21.74 7.34
CA GLY A 333 6.17 21.40 6.92
C GLY A 333 6.10 20.56 5.64
N GLU A 334 7.22 19.96 5.22
CA GLU A 334 7.35 19.30 3.92
C GLU A 334 6.48 18.04 3.79
N THR A 335 5.97 17.81 2.59
CA THR A 335 5.09 16.66 2.30
C THR A 335 5.91 15.45 1.87
N PRO A 336 5.41 14.22 2.06
CA PRO A 336 6.07 13.03 1.50
C PRO A 336 6.32 13.11 -0.02
N ILE A 337 5.41 13.75 -0.76
CA ILE A 337 5.50 13.97 -2.21
C ILE A 337 6.63 14.95 -2.56
N PHE A 338 6.97 15.88 -1.68
CA PHE A 338 8.13 16.76 -1.83
C PHE A 338 9.43 16.04 -1.44
N LYS A 339 9.42 15.33 -0.30
CA LYS A 339 10.58 14.64 0.25
C LYS A 339 11.14 13.57 -0.69
N GLN A 340 10.30 12.92 -1.52
CA GLN A 340 10.73 11.89 -2.48
C GLN A 340 11.76 12.38 -3.53
N PHE A 341 11.85 13.69 -3.78
CA PHE A 341 12.79 14.24 -4.76
C PHE A 341 14.21 14.39 -4.20
N PHE A 342 14.42 14.11 -2.92
CA PHE A 342 15.70 14.24 -2.23
C PHE A 342 16.30 12.85 -1.97
N LYS A 343 17.64 12.73 -2.09
CA LYS A 343 18.39 11.47 -1.89
C LYS A 343 18.13 10.87 -0.52
N THR A 344 18.17 11.72 0.50
CA THR A 344 17.94 11.39 1.91
C THR A 344 17.25 12.58 2.57
N TRP A 345 16.27 12.32 3.44
CA TRP A 345 15.54 13.36 4.19
C TRP A 345 15.53 13.02 5.67
N LYS A 346 16.26 13.81 6.48
CA LYS A 346 16.37 13.62 7.94
C LYS A 346 15.52 14.67 8.66
N GLU A 347 14.72 14.23 9.64
CA GLU A 347 13.95 15.12 10.52
C GLU A 347 14.75 15.41 11.80
N LYS A 348 14.71 16.66 12.27
CA LYS A 348 15.59 17.18 13.33
C LYS A 348 15.39 16.50 14.72
N ASP A 349 14.33 15.70 14.88
CA ASP A 349 13.94 15.04 16.14
C ASP A 349 13.69 13.51 16.02
N GLN A 350 14.19 12.84 14.97
CA GLN A 350 14.13 11.37 14.90
C GLN A 350 15.21 10.73 15.79
N ALA A 351 14.78 10.00 16.84
CA ALA A 351 15.65 9.14 17.63
C ALA A 351 16.01 7.86 16.86
N GLU A 352 17.28 7.48 16.89
CA GLU A 352 17.79 6.22 16.33
C GLU A 352 17.29 5.02 17.18
N GLY A 353 16.57 4.08 16.55
CA GLY A 353 16.11 2.85 17.18
C GLY A 353 15.24 1.96 16.28
N LEU A 354 15.50 0.65 16.37
CA LEU A 354 14.96 -0.47 15.58
C LEU A 354 13.49 -0.39 15.13
N GLY A 355 13.27 -0.59 13.82
CA GLY A 355 12.16 -1.40 13.29
C GLY A 355 10.75 -0.84 13.39
N ARG A 356 10.56 0.46 13.61
CA ARG A 356 9.23 1.08 13.53
C ARG A 356 9.15 1.90 12.25
N VAL A 357 8.31 1.45 11.30
CA VAL A 357 7.80 2.34 10.26
C VAL A 357 6.98 3.40 10.97
N TYR A 358 7.59 4.53 11.30
CA TYR A 358 6.83 5.75 11.52
C TYR A 358 6.25 6.12 10.16
N VAL A 359 5.02 5.68 9.90
CA VAL A 359 4.23 6.28 8.84
C VAL A 359 4.14 7.77 9.16
N THR A 360 4.59 8.56 8.19
CA THR A 360 4.80 10.00 8.26
C THR A 360 3.67 10.77 8.93
N GLU A 361 4.06 11.87 9.55
CA GLU A 361 3.41 12.77 10.50
C GLU A 361 2.02 13.35 10.16
N ARG A 362 1.38 12.93 9.06
CA ARG A 362 0.07 13.45 8.58
C ARG A 362 -1.12 12.55 8.88
N ILE A 363 -0.89 11.33 9.33
CA ILE A 363 -1.93 10.48 9.92
C ILE A 363 -1.85 10.70 11.43
N ALA A 364 -2.97 10.97 12.10
CA ALA A 364 -3.00 11.09 13.56
C ALA A 364 -2.23 9.91 14.17
N LYS A 365 -1.08 10.19 14.82
CA LYS A 365 -0.21 9.14 15.39
C LYS A 365 -1.06 8.27 16.31
N ILE A 366 -1.31 7.06 15.85
CA ILE A 366 -1.92 5.99 16.63
C ILE A 366 -1.05 5.80 17.86
N LYS A 367 -1.64 5.95 19.06
CA LYS A 367 -0.93 5.76 20.33
C LYS A 367 -0.47 4.30 20.36
N GLN A 368 0.82 4.05 20.13
CA GLN A 368 1.36 2.70 20.11
C GLN A 368 1.40 2.16 21.54
N GLU A 369 0.52 1.23 21.84
CA GLU A 369 0.55 0.44 23.08
C GLU A 369 1.37 -0.83 22.84
N GLU A 370 2.14 -1.27 23.83
CA GLU A 370 2.81 -2.58 23.78
C GLU A 370 1.75 -3.68 23.65
N PHE A 371 1.99 -4.63 22.74
CA PHE A 371 1.05 -5.71 22.49
C PHE A 371 0.82 -6.53 23.76
N ASN A 372 -0.43 -6.56 24.22
CA ASN A 372 -0.85 -7.36 25.34
C ASN A 372 -2.11 -8.17 24.96
N ALA A 373 -1.91 -9.46 24.67
CA ALA A 373 -2.97 -10.38 24.25
C ALA A 373 -4.15 -10.45 25.24
N SER A 374 -3.91 -10.22 26.54
CA SER A 374 -4.98 -10.22 27.56
C SER A 374 -5.86 -8.97 27.52
N LYS A 375 -5.35 -7.83 27.03
CA LYS A 375 -6.09 -6.55 26.93
C LYS A 375 -6.61 -6.27 25.52
N LEU A 376 -6.38 -7.18 24.59
CA LEU A 376 -6.71 -7.01 23.18
C LEU A 376 -8.22 -6.83 22.94
N HIS A 377 -9.07 -7.44 23.77
CA HIS A 377 -10.52 -7.28 23.72
C HIS A 377 -11.01 -5.92 24.23
N GLU A 378 -10.14 -5.15 24.91
CA GLU A 378 -10.43 -3.84 25.51
C GLU A 378 -10.04 -2.68 24.58
N SER A 379 -9.14 -2.90 23.60
CA SER A 379 -8.57 -1.86 22.72
C SER A 379 -8.72 -2.20 21.23
N ASN A 380 -9.74 -1.63 20.58
CA ASN A 380 -9.91 -1.71 19.11
C ASN A 380 -8.70 -1.13 18.34
N HIS A 381 -7.92 -0.25 18.99
CA HIS A 381 -6.74 0.37 18.39
C HIS A 381 -5.54 -0.59 18.35
N MET A 382 -5.35 -1.40 19.40
CA MET A 382 -4.35 -2.46 19.45
C MET A 382 -4.67 -3.57 18.44
N ALA A 383 -5.94 -3.95 18.32
CA ALA A 383 -6.42 -4.89 17.32
C ALA A 383 -6.07 -4.47 15.87
N ALA A 384 -6.35 -3.21 15.52
CA ALA A 384 -6.07 -2.67 14.19
C ALA A 384 -4.56 -2.50 13.92
N GLN A 385 -3.77 -2.11 14.92
CA GLN A 385 -2.33 -1.89 14.75
C GLN A 385 -1.55 -3.19 14.53
N TYR A 386 -1.96 -4.29 15.17
CA TYR A 386 -1.29 -5.59 15.08
C TYR A 386 -2.01 -6.59 14.16
N ASN A 387 -3.06 -6.16 13.44
CA ASN A 387 -3.92 -7.03 12.61
C ASN A 387 -4.48 -8.25 13.36
N MET A 388 -4.88 -8.06 14.62
CA MET A 388 -5.39 -9.10 15.50
C MET A 388 -6.87 -8.81 15.82
N VAL A 389 -7.80 -9.66 15.39
CA VAL A 389 -9.23 -9.43 15.70
C VAL A 389 -9.60 -9.82 17.13
N ASP A 390 -8.87 -10.78 17.70
CA ASP A 390 -8.85 -11.16 19.11
C ASP A 390 -7.55 -11.94 19.44
N ASN A 391 -7.51 -12.62 20.58
CA ASN A 391 -6.33 -13.34 21.07
C ASN A 391 -6.26 -14.81 20.63
N GLY A 392 -7.06 -15.23 19.64
CA GLY A 392 -7.06 -16.60 19.11
C GLY A 392 -7.72 -17.66 20.00
N THR A 393 -8.51 -17.26 21.01
CA THR A 393 -9.14 -18.19 21.97
C THR A 393 -10.52 -18.71 21.55
N GLY A 394 -11.06 -18.23 20.43
CA GLY A 394 -12.31 -18.66 19.84
C GLY A 394 -12.32 -20.11 19.36
N LYS A 395 -13.48 -20.56 18.89
CA LYS A 395 -13.67 -21.94 18.42
C LYS A 395 -13.04 -22.08 17.03
N THR A 396 -12.12 -23.03 16.90
CA THR A 396 -11.41 -23.32 15.65
C THR A 396 -11.83 -24.67 15.10
N GLN A 397 -12.12 -24.74 13.81
CA GLN A 397 -12.37 -25.97 13.06
C GLN A 397 -11.51 -25.96 11.80
N ILE A 398 -10.72 -27.02 11.60
CA ILE A 398 -9.80 -27.14 10.45
C ILE A 398 -10.24 -28.30 9.58
N TRP A 399 -10.31 -28.05 8.27
CA TRP A 399 -10.49 -29.06 7.24
C TRP A 399 -9.33 -29.04 6.27
N ARG A 400 -8.96 -30.21 5.77
CA ARG A 400 -8.07 -30.39 4.62
C ARG A 400 -8.93 -30.53 3.36
N VAL A 401 -8.45 -29.96 2.26
CA VAL A 401 -9.06 -30.10 0.94
C VAL A 401 -8.50 -31.35 0.26
N GLU A 402 -9.39 -32.19 -0.27
CA GLU A 402 -9.02 -33.42 -0.97
C GLU A 402 -9.77 -33.50 -2.31
N CYS A 403 -9.08 -33.19 -3.40
CA CYS A 403 -9.63 -33.37 -4.74
C CYS A 403 -9.54 -34.84 -5.17
N GLY A 404 -10.64 -35.40 -5.69
CA GLY A 404 -10.68 -36.77 -6.20
C GLY A 404 -10.85 -37.88 -5.14
N SER A 405 -11.34 -37.58 -3.93
CA SER A 405 -11.56 -38.61 -2.91
C SER A 405 -12.59 -39.66 -3.36
N THR A 406 -12.29 -40.94 -3.18
CA THR A 406 -13.22 -42.06 -3.42
C THR A 406 -14.45 -42.03 -2.50
N THR A 407 -14.41 -41.19 -1.46
CA THR A 407 -15.47 -40.99 -0.47
C THR A 407 -16.47 -39.89 -0.85
N GLY A 408 -16.22 -39.10 -1.91
CA GLY A 408 -17.12 -38.05 -2.39
C GLY A 408 -17.06 -36.72 -1.63
N ASP A 409 -16.48 -36.69 -0.41
CA ASP A 409 -16.27 -35.46 0.36
C ASP A 409 -14.94 -34.79 -0.02
N THR A 410 -15.03 -33.54 -0.49
CA THR A 410 -13.88 -32.70 -0.88
C THR A 410 -13.28 -31.90 0.28
N LYS A 411 -13.98 -31.86 1.43
CA LYS A 411 -13.62 -31.10 2.63
C LYS A 411 -13.58 -32.04 3.84
N VAL A 412 -12.38 -32.48 4.24
CA VAL A 412 -12.18 -33.53 5.25
C VAL A 412 -11.71 -32.92 6.58
N PRO A 413 -12.36 -33.21 7.73
CA PRO A 413 -11.96 -32.63 9.00
C PRO A 413 -10.57 -33.12 9.44
N VAL A 414 -9.74 -32.19 9.91
CA VAL A 414 -8.43 -32.48 10.49
C VAL A 414 -8.58 -32.85 11.96
N ASP A 415 -7.75 -33.77 12.44
CA ASP A 415 -7.72 -34.18 13.84
C ASP A 415 -7.31 -32.99 14.75
N PRO A 416 -8.13 -32.61 15.75
CA PRO A 416 -7.81 -31.56 16.71
C PRO A 416 -6.44 -31.70 17.40
N GLU A 417 -5.93 -32.93 17.59
CA GLU A 417 -4.60 -33.15 18.17
C GLU A 417 -3.45 -32.67 17.27
N THR A 418 -3.73 -32.54 15.97
CA THR A 418 -2.78 -32.12 14.93
C THR A 418 -2.93 -30.65 14.53
N TYR A 419 -3.81 -29.88 15.19
CA TYR A 419 -3.94 -28.44 14.92
C TYR A 419 -2.61 -27.71 15.16
N GLY A 420 -2.23 -26.89 14.19
CA GLY A 420 -0.91 -26.24 14.13
C GLY A 420 0.12 -27.03 13.32
N GLN A 421 -0.24 -28.19 12.77
CA GLN A 421 0.59 -28.97 11.85
C GLN A 421 0.00 -28.91 10.44
N PHE A 422 0.77 -28.39 9.50
CA PHE A 422 0.39 -28.24 8.10
C PHE A 422 1.40 -28.98 7.21
N TYR A 423 0.92 -29.42 6.06
CA TYR A 423 1.74 -30.09 5.04
C TYR A 423 1.75 -29.22 3.80
N GLY A 424 2.92 -28.93 3.24
CA GLY A 424 3.06 -28.09 2.05
C GLY A 424 2.37 -28.66 0.81
N GLY A 425 2.09 -29.96 0.78
CA GLY A 425 1.32 -30.61 -0.28
C GLY A 425 -0.21 -30.50 -0.15
N ASP A 426 -0.74 -29.89 0.90
CA ASP A 426 -2.19 -29.80 1.16
C ASP A 426 -2.69 -28.35 1.24
N CYS A 427 -3.95 -28.14 0.89
CA CYS A 427 -4.71 -26.93 1.22
C CYS A 427 -5.62 -27.15 2.43
N TYR A 428 -5.76 -26.13 3.27
CA TYR A 428 -6.56 -26.18 4.49
C TYR A 428 -7.56 -25.02 4.54
N ILE A 429 -8.76 -25.31 5.05
CA ILE A 429 -9.79 -24.33 5.36
C ILE A 429 -9.95 -24.31 6.87
N ILE A 430 -9.82 -23.15 7.48
CA ILE A 430 -9.89 -22.97 8.93
C ILE A 430 -11.03 -22.01 9.22
N LEU A 431 -12.10 -22.51 9.82
CA LEU A 431 -13.16 -21.67 10.37
C LEU A 431 -12.83 -21.32 11.81
N TYR A 432 -12.70 -20.02 12.07
CA TYR A 432 -12.54 -19.45 13.38
C TYR A 432 -13.78 -18.67 13.77
N THR A 433 -14.42 -19.03 14.87
CA THR A 433 -15.60 -18.35 15.41
C THR A 433 -15.24 -17.68 16.73
N TYR A 434 -15.37 -16.37 16.79
CA TYR A 434 -15.10 -15.55 17.96
C TYR A 434 -16.32 -14.70 18.32
N THR A 435 -16.23 -13.94 19.42
CA THR A 435 -17.39 -13.23 20.01
C THR A 435 -18.06 -12.23 19.07
N ARG A 436 -17.36 -11.73 18.05
CA ARG A 436 -17.88 -10.71 17.11
C ARG A 436 -18.16 -11.24 15.69
N GLY A 437 -17.93 -12.53 15.41
CA GLY A 437 -18.22 -13.12 14.11
C GLY A 437 -17.34 -14.32 13.75
N GLU A 438 -17.26 -14.61 12.45
CA GLU A 438 -16.51 -15.71 11.87
C GLU A 438 -15.42 -15.24 10.91
N ILE A 439 -14.29 -15.93 10.91
CA ILE A 439 -13.20 -15.79 9.93
C ILE A 439 -12.94 -17.15 9.28
N ILE A 440 -12.83 -17.17 7.97
CA ILE A 440 -12.41 -18.34 7.21
C ILE A 440 -11.01 -18.07 6.65
N TYR A 441 -10.02 -18.80 7.16
CA TYR A 441 -8.69 -18.82 6.53
C TYR A 441 -8.61 -19.93 5.48
N THR A 442 -8.07 -19.61 4.32
CA THR A 442 -7.71 -20.57 3.28
C THR A 442 -6.19 -20.64 3.22
N TRP A 443 -5.60 -21.61 3.91
CA TRP A 443 -4.15 -21.82 3.92
C TRP A 443 -3.75 -22.73 2.75
N GLN A 444 -2.75 -22.29 1.98
CA GLN A 444 -2.31 -22.97 0.76
C GLN A 444 -0.84 -23.34 0.87
N GLY A 445 -0.55 -24.63 0.79
CA GLY A 445 0.81 -25.15 0.84
C GLY A 445 1.58 -24.85 -0.45
N SER A 446 2.91 -24.70 -0.33
CA SER A 446 3.80 -24.36 -1.44
C SER A 446 3.86 -25.42 -2.54
N SER A 447 3.49 -26.66 -2.21
CA SER A 447 3.52 -27.84 -3.10
C SER A 447 2.12 -28.41 -3.35
N SER A 448 1.06 -27.65 -3.03
CA SER A 448 -0.33 -28.04 -3.31
C SER A 448 -0.61 -28.04 -4.82
N THR A 449 -1.46 -28.96 -5.26
CA THR A 449 -1.84 -29.08 -6.67
C THR A 449 -2.82 -27.98 -7.10
N ILE A 450 -2.84 -27.64 -8.40
CA ILE A 450 -3.68 -26.55 -8.94
C ILE A 450 -5.18 -26.80 -8.72
N ASP A 451 -5.61 -28.06 -8.83
CA ASP A 451 -6.99 -28.47 -8.59
C ASP A 451 -7.39 -28.26 -7.12
N GLU A 452 -6.50 -28.52 -6.17
CA GLU A 452 -6.74 -28.29 -4.74
C GLU A 452 -6.73 -26.81 -4.37
N LEU A 453 -5.83 -26.03 -4.97
CA LEU A 453 -5.85 -24.57 -4.85
C LEU A 453 -7.20 -24.02 -5.33
N THR A 454 -7.70 -24.50 -6.46
CA THR A 454 -9.00 -24.11 -7.03
C THR A 454 -10.16 -24.56 -6.15
N ALA A 455 -10.16 -25.81 -5.70
CA ALA A 455 -11.18 -26.35 -4.82
C ALA A 455 -11.22 -25.65 -3.46
N SER A 456 -10.06 -25.29 -2.89
CA SER A 456 -9.96 -24.57 -1.62
C SER A 456 -10.65 -23.21 -1.69
N ALA A 457 -10.49 -22.48 -2.80
CA ALA A 457 -11.16 -21.21 -3.04
C ALA A 457 -12.68 -21.39 -3.17
N PHE A 458 -13.12 -22.40 -3.92
CA PHE A 458 -14.55 -22.70 -4.07
C PHE A 458 -15.21 -23.07 -2.73
N LEU A 459 -14.60 -23.99 -1.99
CA LEU A 459 -15.10 -24.47 -0.69
C LEU A 459 -15.11 -23.36 0.37
N THR A 460 -14.20 -22.40 0.28
CA THR A 460 -14.18 -21.21 1.15
C THR A 460 -15.43 -20.36 0.93
N VAL A 461 -15.78 -20.09 -0.33
CA VAL A 461 -16.99 -19.33 -0.68
C VAL A 461 -18.26 -20.10 -0.32
N GLU A 462 -18.27 -21.41 -0.53
CA GLU A 462 -19.40 -22.27 -0.13
C GLU A 462 -19.61 -22.26 1.39
N LEU A 463 -18.53 -22.35 2.16
CA LEU A 463 -18.59 -22.27 3.62
C LEU A 463 -19.13 -20.91 4.09
N ASP A 464 -18.64 -19.80 3.53
CA ASP A 464 -19.16 -18.47 3.85
C ASP A 464 -20.66 -18.35 3.55
N ARG A 465 -21.11 -18.82 2.38
CA ARG A 465 -22.54 -18.85 2.04
C ARG A 465 -23.36 -19.65 3.06
N SER A 466 -22.86 -20.79 3.53
CA SER A 466 -23.53 -21.60 4.55
C SER A 466 -23.64 -20.89 5.91
N LEU A 467 -22.73 -19.95 6.18
CA LEU A 467 -22.72 -19.08 7.37
C LEU A 467 -23.49 -17.76 7.15
N GLY A 468 -24.21 -17.63 6.02
CA GLY A 468 -25.01 -16.45 5.70
C GLY A 468 -24.25 -15.33 5.00
N GLY A 469 -23.06 -15.59 4.45
CA GLY A 469 -22.28 -14.67 3.61
C GLY A 469 -21.66 -13.49 4.35
N LYS A 470 -21.37 -13.67 5.65
CA LYS A 470 -20.88 -12.62 6.55
C LYS A 470 -19.48 -12.88 7.08
N ALA A 471 -18.91 -14.06 6.82
CA ALA A 471 -17.61 -14.44 7.36
C ALA A 471 -16.50 -13.69 6.63
N VAL A 472 -15.48 -13.27 7.37
CA VAL A 472 -14.29 -12.64 6.78
C VAL A 472 -13.45 -13.73 6.11
N GLN A 473 -13.25 -13.67 4.80
CA GLN A 473 -12.43 -14.63 4.07
C GLN A 473 -10.99 -14.11 3.94
N VAL A 474 -10.01 -14.91 4.38
CA VAL A 474 -8.59 -14.55 4.35
C VAL A 474 -7.79 -15.67 3.67
N ARG A 475 -7.22 -15.40 2.51
CA ARG A 475 -6.32 -16.32 1.82
C ARG A 475 -4.90 -16.17 2.36
N VAL A 476 -4.26 -17.29 2.67
CA VAL A 476 -2.93 -17.35 3.28
C VAL A 476 -2.07 -18.35 2.52
N THR A 477 -0.90 -17.92 2.05
CA THR A 477 0.13 -18.80 1.49
C THR A 477 1.09 -19.25 2.58
N GLN A 478 1.64 -20.46 2.44
CA GLN A 478 2.67 -21.00 3.32
C GLN A 478 3.81 -20.00 3.56
N GLY A 479 4.15 -19.76 4.83
CA GLY A 479 5.18 -18.81 5.25
C GLY A 479 4.68 -17.36 5.40
N LYS A 480 3.49 -17.03 4.88
CA LYS A 480 2.85 -15.70 5.01
C LYS A 480 1.68 -15.69 5.99
N GLU A 481 1.72 -16.57 6.99
CA GLU A 481 0.65 -16.66 7.98
C GLU A 481 0.55 -15.36 8.81
N PRO A 482 -0.65 -14.72 8.87
CA PRO A 482 -0.83 -13.52 9.65
C PRO A 482 -0.73 -13.81 11.16
N PRO A 483 -0.33 -12.83 11.99
CA PRO A 483 -0.21 -13.00 13.45
C PRO A 483 -1.45 -13.63 14.10
N HIS A 484 -2.64 -13.27 13.63
CA HIS A 484 -3.90 -13.81 14.16
C HIS A 484 -4.07 -15.30 13.88
N LEU A 485 -3.75 -15.78 12.68
CA LEU A 485 -3.80 -17.21 12.35
C LEU A 485 -2.84 -18.00 13.25
N LEU A 486 -1.65 -17.46 13.49
CA LEU A 486 -0.67 -18.11 14.37
C LEU A 486 -1.19 -18.20 15.82
N SER A 487 -1.88 -17.17 16.30
CA SER A 487 -2.44 -17.13 17.67
C SER A 487 -3.47 -18.22 17.95
N LEU A 488 -4.12 -18.78 16.91
CA LEU A 488 -5.10 -19.86 17.04
C LEU A 488 -4.50 -21.12 17.69
N PHE A 489 -3.17 -21.29 17.56
CA PHE A 489 -2.44 -22.45 18.09
C PHE A 489 -1.85 -22.20 19.48
N LYS A 490 -2.16 -21.04 20.10
CA LYS A 490 -1.72 -20.65 21.45
C LYS A 490 -0.19 -20.67 21.55
N GLU A 491 0.35 -21.43 22.51
CA GLU A 491 1.80 -21.57 22.73
C GLU A 491 2.43 -22.66 21.84
N LYS A 492 1.64 -23.40 21.04
CA LYS A 492 2.20 -24.43 20.16
C LYS A 492 2.90 -23.77 18.96
N PRO A 493 4.08 -24.24 18.57
CA PRO A 493 4.72 -23.77 17.35
C PRO A 493 3.91 -24.19 16.12
N LEU A 494 3.99 -23.38 15.06
CA LEU A 494 3.50 -23.77 13.74
C LEU A 494 4.50 -24.75 13.13
N ILE A 495 4.05 -25.98 12.83
CA ILE A 495 4.86 -26.99 12.16
C ILE A 495 4.41 -27.10 10.71
N VAL A 496 5.35 -26.97 9.79
CA VAL A 496 5.12 -27.12 8.34
C VAL A 496 6.03 -28.22 7.81
N TYR A 497 5.43 -29.31 7.35
CA TYR A 497 6.15 -30.40 6.69
C TYR A 497 6.33 -30.07 5.21
N LYS A 498 7.56 -30.24 4.67
CA LYS A 498 7.94 -29.85 3.31
C LYS A 498 7.09 -30.54 2.26
N ASN A 499 6.98 -31.86 2.38
CA ASN A 499 6.36 -32.73 1.40
C ASN A 499 5.33 -33.64 2.06
N GLY A 500 4.47 -34.20 1.21
CA GLY A 500 3.46 -35.18 1.60
C GLY A 500 2.13 -34.54 1.96
N THR A 501 1.26 -35.37 2.50
CA THR A 501 -0.11 -35.02 2.82
C THR A 501 -0.49 -35.66 4.13
N SER A 502 -1.36 -35.01 4.89
CA SER A 502 -1.99 -35.63 6.05
C SER A 502 -3.13 -36.60 5.68
N ARG A 503 -3.39 -36.82 4.38
CA ARG A 503 -4.41 -37.77 3.86
C ARG A 503 -4.13 -39.20 4.26
N LYS A 504 -5.16 -39.88 4.75
CA LYS A 504 -5.11 -41.32 5.04
C LYS A 504 -4.79 -42.09 3.75
N GLY A 505 -3.67 -42.80 3.71
CA GLY A 505 -3.25 -43.61 2.57
C GLY A 505 -2.50 -42.84 1.48
N GLY A 506 -2.40 -41.51 1.59
CA GLY A 506 -1.58 -40.66 0.70
C GLY A 506 -0.19 -40.33 1.26
N GLN A 507 0.12 -40.78 2.49
CA GLN A 507 1.42 -40.51 3.10
C GLN A 507 2.55 -41.21 2.36
N ALA A 508 3.52 -40.46 1.87
CA ALA A 508 4.80 -41.02 1.45
C ALA A 508 5.49 -41.68 2.66
N PRO A 509 6.31 -42.74 2.44
CA PRO A 509 7.14 -43.30 3.49
C PRO A 509 7.97 -42.20 4.15
N VAL A 510 7.89 -42.09 5.48
CA VAL A 510 8.62 -41.07 6.23
C VAL A 510 10.11 -41.28 5.99
N PRO A 511 10.85 -40.27 5.50
CA PRO A 511 12.28 -40.41 5.30
C PRO A 511 12.96 -40.81 6.63
N PRO A 512 13.94 -41.73 6.60
CA PRO A 512 14.57 -42.21 7.82
C PRO A 512 15.34 -41.07 8.53
N THR A 513 15.96 -40.19 7.73
CA THR A 513 16.64 -38.97 8.19
C THR A 513 15.82 -37.74 7.81
N ARG A 514 15.56 -36.84 8.77
CA ARG A 514 14.76 -35.63 8.57
C ARG A 514 15.40 -34.44 9.26
N LEU A 515 15.36 -33.27 8.65
CA LEU A 515 15.90 -32.04 9.21
C LEU A 515 14.78 -31.01 9.36
N PHE A 516 14.69 -30.40 10.54
CA PHE A 516 13.72 -29.35 10.85
C PHE A 516 14.44 -28.08 11.23
N GLN A 517 14.21 -27.01 10.47
CA GLN A 517 14.66 -25.65 10.76
C GLN A 517 13.66 -24.99 11.70
N VAL A 518 14.16 -24.39 12.78
CA VAL A 518 13.36 -23.73 13.80
C VAL A 518 13.75 -22.26 13.87
N ARG A 519 12.81 -21.39 13.51
CA ARG A 519 13.02 -19.94 13.45
C ARG A 519 11.96 -19.18 14.24
N LYS A 520 12.39 -18.15 14.96
CA LYS A 520 11.51 -17.21 15.67
C LYS A 520 11.10 -16.07 14.74
N ASN A 521 9.79 -15.80 14.65
CA ASN A 521 9.26 -14.64 13.91
C ASN A 521 9.12 -13.40 14.84
N LEU A 522 8.90 -12.23 14.24
CA LEU A 522 8.57 -10.95 14.88
C LEU A 522 7.30 -11.02 15.76
N GLY A 523 6.36 -11.92 15.45
CA GLY A 523 5.28 -12.33 16.35
C GLY A 523 5.76 -13.49 17.21
N THR A 524 5.42 -13.51 18.50
CA THR A 524 5.94 -14.37 19.58
C THR A 524 5.90 -15.90 19.42
N ILE A 525 5.67 -16.44 18.22
CA ILE A 525 5.47 -17.86 17.91
C ILE A 525 6.64 -18.39 17.08
N THR A 526 7.16 -19.55 17.47
CA THR A 526 8.22 -20.26 16.76
C THR A 526 7.65 -21.05 15.58
N ARG A 527 8.29 -20.94 14.40
CA ARG A 527 7.98 -21.73 13.21
C ARG A 527 8.97 -22.88 13.07
N ILE A 528 8.46 -24.06 12.72
CA ILE A 528 9.24 -25.28 12.52
C ILE A 528 8.96 -25.77 11.11
N CYS A 529 9.94 -25.65 10.21
CA CYS A 529 9.83 -26.07 8.82
C CYS A 529 10.72 -27.28 8.58
N GLU A 530 10.17 -28.34 8.00
CA GLU A 530 10.99 -29.43 7.48
C GLU A 530 11.74 -28.96 6.23
N VAL A 531 13.01 -29.34 6.12
CA VAL A 531 13.89 -29.06 4.98
C VAL A 531 14.63 -30.34 4.58
N ASP A 532 15.28 -30.35 3.41
CA ASP A 532 16.07 -31.52 3.04
C ASP A 532 17.21 -31.73 4.04
N ALA A 533 17.47 -32.97 4.43
CA ALA A 533 18.55 -33.34 5.35
C ALA A 533 19.92 -33.26 4.65
N LYS A 534 20.36 -32.03 4.37
CA LYS A 534 21.63 -31.68 3.73
C LYS A 534 22.33 -30.59 4.53
N ALA A 535 23.66 -30.64 4.61
CA ALA A 535 24.44 -29.66 5.36
C ALA A 535 24.23 -28.22 4.88
N LEU A 536 24.00 -28.01 3.58
CA LEU A 536 23.77 -26.69 2.98
C LEU A 536 22.51 -25.98 3.48
N ASN A 537 21.57 -26.69 4.11
CA ASN A 537 20.34 -26.13 4.66
C ASN A 537 20.49 -25.65 6.12
N LEU A 538 21.67 -25.80 6.74
CA LEU A 538 21.95 -25.25 8.06
C LEU A 538 22.13 -23.72 7.99
N ASN A 539 21.83 -23.05 9.10
CA ASN A 539 21.95 -21.60 9.24
C ASN A 539 22.31 -21.25 10.69
N SER A 540 23.39 -20.50 10.89
CA SER A 540 23.89 -20.13 12.22
C SER A 540 22.93 -19.28 13.05
N ASN A 541 21.93 -18.64 12.44
CA ASN A 541 20.91 -17.87 13.16
C ASN A 541 19.80 -18.74 13.77
N ASP A 542 19.65 -19.99 13.33
CA ASP A 542 18.49 -20.81 13.68
C ASP A 542 18.88 -22.04 14.51
N ALA A 543 17.89 -22.66 15.15
CA ALA A 543 18.06 -23.98 15.76
C ALA A 543 17.50 -25.07 14.85
N TYR A 544 18.04 -26.28 14.96
CA TYR A 544 17.61 -27.40 14.13
C TYR A 544 17.40 -28.68 14.93
N LEU A 545 16.46 -29.50 14.48
CA LEU A 545 16.37 -30.92 14.84
C LEU A 545 16.76 -31.77 13.64
N LEU A 546 17.86 -32.50 13.74
CA LEU A 546 18.22 -33.58 12.83
C LEU A 546 17.79 -34.91 13.44
N LYS A 547 16.74 -35.52 12.91
CA LYS A 547 16.29 -36.85 13.31
C LYS A 547 17.00 -37.90 12.45
N LEU A 548 17.58 -38.91 13.08
CA LEU A 548 18.26 -40.04 12.45
C LEU A 548 17.33 -41.28 12.32
N PRO A 549 17.79 -42.34 11.61
CA PRO A 549 17.18 -43.65 11.69
C PRO A 549 17.08 -44.13 13.15
N GLU A 550 16.13 -45.02 13.45
CA GLU A 550 15.98 -45.68 14.77
C GLU A 550 15.56 -44.80 15.96
N GLY A 551 15.38 -43.49 15.74
CA GLY A 551 14.79 -42.59 16.74
C GLY A 551 15.79 -41.74 17.52
N ASP A 552 17.09 -41.89 17.29
CA ASP A 552 18.09 -40.94 17.77
C ASP A 552 18.12 -39.66 16.92
N GLY A 553 18.85 -38.65 17.36
CA GLY A 553 19.02 -37.40 16.62
C GLY A 553 19.94 -36.39 17.27
N TYR A 554 19.95 -35.19 16.71
CA TYR A 554 20.75 -34.05 17.14
C TYR A 554 19.90 -32.78 17.22
N LEU A 555 20.03 -32.06 18.32
CA LEU A 555 19.55 -30.68 18.47
C LEU A 555 20.73 -29.75 18.20
N TRP A 556 20.82 -29.26 16.96
CA TRP A 556 21.90 -28.37 16.57
C TRP A 556 21.51 -26.93 16.84
N LYS A 557 22.35 -26.21 17.59
CA LYS A 557 22.17 -24.80 17.94
C LYS A 557 23.19 -23.96 17.20
N GLY A 558 22.72 -23.17 16.24
CA GLY A 558 23.52 -22.12 15.61
C GLY A 558 23.98 -21.07 16.62
N LYS A 559 25.09 -20.41 16.36
CA LYS A 559 25.67 -19.39 17.26
C LYS A 559 24.72 -18.22 17.54
N GLY A 560 23.93 -17.81 16.54
CA GLY A 560 22.93 -16.75 16.65
C GLY A 560 21.56 -17.19 17.17
N ALA A 561 21.34 -18.51 17.26
CA ALA A 561 20.05 -19.07 17.66
C ALA A 561 19.63 -18.67 19.08
N SER A 562 18.37 -18.24 19.20
CA SER A 562 17.73 -17.84 20.45
C SER A 562 17.33 -19.03 21.33
N GLU A 563 17.04 -18.77 22.60
CA GLU A 563 16.54 -19.79 23.53
C GLU A 563 15.13 -20.28 23.12
N GLU A 564 14.33 -19.42 22.49
CA GLU A 564 13.02 -19.78 21.93
C GLU A 564 13.12 -20.79 20.79
N GLU A 565 14.11 -20.64 19.90
CA GLU A 565 14.34 -21.57 18.79
C GLU A 565 14.83 -22.92 19.31
N GLU A 566 15.72 -22.91 20.30
CA GLU A 566 16.16 -24.14 20.98
C GLU A 566 14.97 -24.87 21.65
N ARG A 567 14.05 -24.12 22.27
CA ARG A 567 12.81 -24.70 22.83
C ARG A 567 11.91 -25.29 21.74
N GLY A 568 11.80 -24.64 20.59
CA GLY A 568 11.04 -25.17 19.44
C GLY A 568 11.65 -26.46 18.89
N ALA A 569 12.98 -26.55 18.81
CA ALA A 569 13.67 -27.77 18.38
C ALA A 569 13.46 -28.93 19.37
N LYS A 570 13.54 -28.64 20.68
CA LYS A 570 13.20 -29.61 21.75
C LYS A 570 11.75 -30.10 21.65
N TYR A 571 10.81 -29.17 21.45
CA TYR A 571 9.40 -29.51 21.25
C TYR A 571 9.21 -30.48 20.07
N MET A 572 9.89 -30.24 18.95
CA MET A 572 9.82 -31.14 17.80
C MET A 572 10.44 -32.52 18.11
N SER A 573 11.52 -32.55 18.88
CA SER A 573 12.17 -33.80 19.32
C SER A 573 11.21 -34.65 20.14
N GLU A 574 10.53 -34.05 21.12
CA GLU A 574 9.53 -34.72 21.95
C GLU A 574 8.34 -35.22 21.11
N LYS A 575 7.85 -34.38 20.18
CA LYS A 575 6.73 -34.72 19.31
C LYS A 575 7.03 -35.92 18.41
N LEU A 576 8.26 -36.01 17.90
CA LEU A 576 8.73 -37.11 17.07
C LEU A 576 9.29 -38.31 17.86
N LYS A 577 9.26 -38.24 19.20
CA LYS A 577 9.88 -39.23 20.10
C LYS A 577 11.35 -39.49 19.74
N CYS A 578 12.05 -38.41 19.40
CA CYS A 578 13.47 -38.44 19.04
C CYS A 578 14.33 -38.23 20.29
N ASN A 579 15.29 -39.13 20.51
CA ASN A 579 16.31 -39.01 21.54
C ASN A 579 17.46 -38.15 21.01
N ALA A 580 17.24 -36.83 20.97
CA ALA A 580 18.17 -35.91 20.33
C ALA A 580 19.25 -35.37 21.30
N LYS A 581 20.51 -35.48 20.90
CA LYS A 581 21.66 -34.96 21.67
C LYS A 581 21.92 -33.49 21.32
N PRO A 582 22.17 -32.60 22.30
CA PRO A 582 22.50 -31.21 22.01
C PRO A 582 23.88 -31.10 21.36
N VAL A 583 23.97 -30.32 20.29
CA VAL A 583 25.19 -30.01 19.56
C VAL A 583 25.22 -28.50 19.33
N THR A 584 26.38 -27.89 19.52
CA THR A 584 26.60 -26.48 19.23
C THR A 584 27.38 -26.35 17.94
N GLU A 585 27.09 -25.30 17.18
CA GLU A 585 27.82 -24.98 15.97
C GLU A 585 29.34 -24.92 16.20
N GLY A 586 30.10 -25.62 15.35
CA GLY A 586 31.55 -25.77 15.44
C GLY A 586 32.03 -26.97 16.29
N ASN A 587 31.14 -27.63 17.02
CA ASN A 587 31.43 -28.84 17.82
C ASN A 587 30.67 -30.07 17.31
N GLU A 588 30.37 -30.12 16.02
CA GLU A 588 29.59 -31.21 15.43
C GLU A 588 30.42 -32.50 15.29
N PRO A 589 29.89 -33.66 15.71
CA PRO A 589 30.57 -34.94 15.54
C PRO A 589 30.56 -35.41 14.07
N GLU A 590 31.41 -36.38 13.72
CA GLU A 590 31.53 -36.86 12.33
C GLU A 590 30.23 -37.51 11.81
N ASP A 591 29.53 -38.25 12.66
CA ASP A 591 28.26 -38.91 12.34
C ASP A 591 27.11 -37.93 12.07
N PHE A 592 27.14 -36.74 12.68
CA PHE A 592 26.23 -35.64 12.34
C PHE A 592 26.41 -35.20 10.88
N TRP A 593 27.66 -35.03 10.45
CA TRP A 593 27.95 -34.64 9.07
C TRP A 593 27.66 -35.76 8.08
N GLU A 594 27.97 -37.01 8.42
CA GLU A 594 27.65 -38.18 7.59
C GLU A 594 26.14 -38.27 7.32
N ALA A 595 25.31 -38.06 8.36
CA ALA A 595 23.86 -38.06 8.23
C ALA A 595 23.29 -36.96 7.33
N LEU A 596 24.02 -35.85 7.15
CA LEU A 596 23.67 -34.73 6.27
C LEU A 596 24.28 -34.85 4.86
N GLY A 597 24.86 -36.00 4.52
CA GLY A 597 25.50 -36.24 3.22
C GLY A 597 26.91 -35.64 3.13
N GLY A 598 27.58 -35.41 4.26
CA GLY A 598 28.90 -34.83 4.37
C GLY A 598 28.88 -33.36 4.82
N LYS A 599 30.05 -32.87 5.24
CA LYS A 599 30.24 -31.46 5.61
C LYS A 599 30.33 -30.59 4.36
N MET A 600 29.48 -29.57 4.27
CA MET A 600 29.47 -28.58 3.20
C MET A 600 29.43 -27.17 3.80
N GLU A 601 29.68 -26.15 2.97
CA GLU A 601 29.44 -24.77 3.35
C GLU A 601 27.94 -24.51 3.51
N TYR A 602 27.60 -23.75 4.55
CA TYR A 602 26.25 -23.34 4.90
C TYR A 602 26.27 -21.90 5.40
N GLN A 603 25.09 -21.31 5.62
CA GLN A 603 25.00 -19.89 5.94
C GLN A 603 25.51 -19.58 7.36
N THR A 604 26.57 -18.78 7.45
CA THR A 604 27.33 -18.45 8.68
C THR A 604 27.72 -16.97 8.77
N SER A 605 27.10 -16.07 7.99
CA SER A 605 27.48 -14.65 7.97
C SER A 605 27.48 -14.01 9.36
N GLU A 606 28.42 -13.10 9.65
CA GLU A 606 28.63 -12.53 10.99
C GLU A 606 27.35 -11.87 11.57
N MET A 607 26.54 -11.23 10.72
CA MET A 607 25.25 -10.65 11.10
C MET A 607 24.24 -11.68 11.65
N LEU A 608 24.31 -12.93 11.21
CA LEU A 608 23.48 -14.04 11.68
C LEU A 608 24.01 -14.68 12.97
N GLU A 609 25.28 -14.48 13.31
CA GLU A 609 25.85 -14.91 14.60
C GLU A 609 25.59 -13.87 15.72
N SER A 610 25.24 -12.63 15.36
CA SER A 610 25.01 -11.52 16.29
C SER A 610 23.62 -11.56 16.93
N LYS A 611 23.55 -11.49 18.27
CA LYS A 611 22.29 -11.40 19.03
C LYS A 611 21.53 -10.08 18.84
N SER A 612 22.18 -9.07 18.28
CA SER A 612 21.56 -7.80 17.90
C SER A 612 21.74 -7.60 16.40
N ILE A 613 20.64 -7.46 15.67
CA ILE A 613 20.66 -7.15 14.24
C ILE A 613 20.44 -5.64 14.10
N PRO A 614 21.49 -4.81 14.06
CA PRO A 614 21.33 -3.36 13.90
C PRO A 614 20.69 -2.99 12.55
N HIS A 615 20.88 -3.84 11.53
CA HIS A 615 20.37 -3.64 10.18
C HIS A 615 19.67 -4.92 9.70
N PRO A 616 18.33 -5.02 9.83
CA PRO A 616 17.60 -6.20 9.37
C PRO A 616 17.68 -6.32 7.85
N PRO A 617 17.70 -7.55 7.30
CA PRO A 617 17.72 -7.76 5.87
C PRO A 617 16.41 -7.25 5.22
N ARG A 618 16.50 -6.78 3.97
CA ARG A 618 15.39 -6.18 3.23
C ARG A 618 15.33 -6.76 1.82
N LEU A 619 14.14 -7.16 1.37
CA LEU A 619 13.91 -7.69 0.03
C LEU A 619 13.13 -6.66 -0.80
N PHE A 620 13.53 -6.45 -2.05
CA PHE A 620 12.83 -5.57 -2.99
C PHE A 620 12.58 -6.28 -4.31
N ALA A 621 11.39 -6.09 -4.87
CA ALA A 621 11.04 -6.52 -6.21
C ALA A 621 11.30 -5.39 -7.21
N CYS A 622 12.03 -5.69 -8.28
CA CYS A 622 12.30 -4.79 -9.40
C CYS A 622 11.57 -5.30 -10.64
N SER A 623 10.51 -4.61 -11.04
CA SER A 623 9.66 -5.03 -12.17
C SER A 623 9.36 -3.86 -13.08
N ASN A 624 9.24 -4.11 -14.40
CA ASN A 624 8.76 -3.13 -15.36
C ASN A 624 7.40 -3.48 -16.01
N LYS A 625 6.73 -4.54 -15.56
CA LYS A 625 5.45 -5.04 -16.10
C LYS A 625 4.31 -4.02 -16.14
N SER A 626 4.37 -3.01 -15.26
CA SER A 626 3.41 -1.90 -15.25
C SER A 626 3.64 -0.86 -16.37
N GLY A 627 4.64 -1.07 -17.23
CA GLY A 627 5.15 -0.09 -18.21
C GLY A 627 6.20 0.87 -17.61
N LYS A 628 6.47 0.77 -16.30
CA LYS A 628 7.49 1.51 -15.54
C LYS A 628 8.35 0.54 -14.74
N PHE A 629 9.68 0.68 -14.80
CA PHE A 629 10.57 0.06 -13.82
C PHE A 629 10.33 0.64 -12.42
N ILE A 630 9.79 -0.20 -11.53
CA ILE A 630 9.50 0.09 -10.13
C ILE A 630 10.34 -0.81 -9.25
N ILE A 631 10.77 -0.27 -8.11
CA ILE A 631 11.37 -1.03 -7.02
C ILE A 631 10.43 -0.91 -5.84
N GLU A 632 9.89 -2.04 -5.39
CA GLU A 632 8.95 -2.11 -4.27
C GLU A 632 9.50 -3.03 -3.21
N GLU A 633 9.50 -2.60 -1.95
CA GLU A 633 9.92 -3.44 -0.84
C GLU A 633 8.89 -4.56 -0.62
N VAL A 634 9.38 -5.79 -0.51
CA VAL A 634 8.57 -6.98 -0.17
C VAL A 634 8.47 -7.03 1.36
N PRO A 635 7.29 -6.76 1.94
CA PRO A 635 7.14 -6.69 3.38
C PRO A 635 7.08 -8.09 4.02
N GLY A 636 7.50 -8.16 5.29
CA GLY A 636 7.41 -9.36 6.11
C GLY A 636 8.61 -10.30 5.96
N GLU A 637 8.48 -11.53 6.46
CA GLU A 637 9.51 -12.55 6.30
C GLU A 637 9.61 -13.03 4.86
N PHE A 638 10.83 -13.21 4.36
CA PHE A 638 11.10 -13.64 3.00
C PHE A 638 10.93 -15.16 2.88
N ASN A 639 10.18 -15.60 1.87
CA ASN A 639 10.11 -17.00 1.45
C ASN A 639 10.44 -17.13 -0.04
N GLN A 640 10.66 -18.36 -0.50
CA GLN A 640 11.09 -18.59 -1.88
C GLN A 640 10.02 -18.18 -2.91
N ASP A 641 8.74 -18.15 -2.54
CA ASP A 641 7.64 -17.72 -3.43
C ASP A 641 7.60 -16.20 -3.65
N ASP A 642 8.33 -15.41 -2.85
CA ASP A 642 8.53 -13.98 -3.10
C ASP A 642 9.46 -13.71 -4.30
N LEU A 643 10.20 -14.73 -4.77
CA LEU A 643 11.12 -14.63 -5.90
C LEU A 643 10.40 -14.92 -7.22
N ALA A 644 9.84 -13.87 -7.82
CA ALA A 644 9.13 -13.99 -9.10
C ALA A 644 10.11 -14.31 -10.25
N GLU A 645 9.89 -15.43 -10.95
CA GLU A 645 10.77 -15.92 -12.03
C GLU A 645 10.91 -14.94 -13.20
N ASP A 646 9.95 -14.03 -13.35
CA ASP A 646 9.87 -13.02 -14.42
C ASP A 646 10.24 -11.60 -13.96
N ASP A 647 10.81 -11.44 -12.75
CA ASP A 647 11.32 -10.17 -12.22
C ASP A 647 12.77 -10.31 -11.67
N VAL A 648 13.36 -9.19 -11.26
CA VAL A 648 14.67 -9.16 -10.56
C VAL A 648 14.45 -8.74 -9.11
N MET A 649 15.09 -9.42 -8.16
CA MET A 649 14.94 -9.15 -6.73
C MET A 649 16.25 -8.61 -6.14
N LEU A 650 16.15 -7.63 -5.23
CA LEU A 650 17.29 -7.12 -4.46
C LEU A 650 17.15 -7.58 -3.02
N LEU A 651 18.08 -8.39 -2.53
CA LEU A 651 18.16 -8.77 -1.11
C LEU A 651 19.34 -8.03 -0.48
N ASP A 652 19.03 -7.01 0.28
CA ASP A 652 20.00 -6.27 1.08
C ASP A 652 20.17 -6.92 2.45
N VAL A 653 21.38 -7.37 2.76
CA VAL A 653 21.73 -7.98 4.06
C VAL A 653 22.82 -7.17 4.77
N TRP A 654 22.88 -5.86 4.50
CA TRP A 654 23.84 -4.89 5.01
C TRP A 654 25.27 -5.04 4.47
N GLU A 655 25.93 -6.17 4.75
CA GLU A 655 27.31 -6.45 4.31
C GLU A 655 27.45 -6.61 2.79
N GLN A 656 26.36 -7.03 2.15
CA GLN A 656 26.26 -7.25 0.72
C GLN A 656 24.81 -7.03 0.25
N VAL A 657 24.68 -6.68 -1.02
CA VAL A 657 23.38 -6.59 -1.70
C VAL A 657 23.35 -7.65 -2.80
N PHE A 658 22.49 -8.64 -2.65
CA PHE A 658 22.27 -9.65 -3.68
C PHE A 658 21.30 -9.13 -4.74
N VAL A 659 21.62 -9.36 -6.01
CA VAL A 659 20.74 -9.13 -7.16
C VAL A 659 20.35 -10.49 -7.70
N TRP A 660 19.19 -11.00 -7.31
CA TRP A 660 18.66 -12.26 -7.79
C TRP A 660 17.91 -12.05 -9.10
N ILE A 661 18.33 -12.75 -10.16
CA ILE A 661 17.76 -12.62 -11.50
C ILE A 661 16.89 -13.83 -11.80
N GLY A 662 15.59 -13.58 -11.95
CA GLY A 662 14.62 -14.56 -12.44
C GLY A 662 14.96 -15.02 -13.85
N LYS A 663 14.64 -16.29 -14.14
CA LYS A 663 14.90 -16.94 -15.43
C LYS A 663 14.26 -16.18 -16.59
N ASP A 664 13.05 -15.70 -16.39
CA ASP A 664 12.20 -15.04 -17.39
C ASP A 664 12.25 -13.50 -17.28
N ALA A 665 13.04 -12.96 -16.33
CA ALA A 665 13.23 -11.52 -16.18
C ALA A 665 13.78 -10.89 -17.45
N ASN A 666 13.27 -9.71 -17.83
CA ASN A 666 13.65 -9.08 -19.10
C ASN A 666 14.98 -8.31 -19.02
N GLU A 667 15.56 -7.99 -20.17
CA GLU A 667 16.90 -7.37 -20.26
C GLU A 667 16.95 -5.99 -19.58
N VAL A 668 15.85 -5.24 -19.60
CA VAL A 668 15.74 -3.94 -18.94
C VAL A 668 15.81 -4.12 -17.43
N GLU A 669 15.05 -5.05 -16.86
CA GLU A 669 15.10 -5.36 -15.42
C GLU A 669 16.49 -5.83 -15.00
N ARG A 670 17.11 -6.74 -15.75
CA ARG A 670 18.48 -7.23 -15.47
C ARG A 670 19.50 -6.10 -15.41
N THR A 671 19.44 -5.18 -16.37
CA THR A 671 20.42 -4.10 -16.51
C THR A 671 20.18 -2.99 -15.50
N GLU A 672 18.92 -2.58 -15.31
CA GLU A 672 18.57 -1.49 -14.41
C GLU A 672 18.68 -1.91 -12.95
N SER A 673 18.33 -3.14 -12.57
CA SER A 673 18.44 -3.59 -11.18
C SER A 673 19.87 -3.65 -10.65
N VAL A 674 20.86 -4.01 -11.48
CA VAL A 674 22.28 -3.96 -11.08
C VAL A 674 22.75 -2.52 -10.85
N LYS A 675 22.28 -1.57 -11.68
CA LYS A 675 22.55 -0.13 -11.48
C LYS A 675 21.85 0.37 -10.22
N SER A 676 20.58 0.01 -10.04
CA SER A 676 19.79 0.37 -8.88
C SER A 676 20.36 -0.18 -7.58
N ALA A 677 20.93 -1.39 -7.57
CA ALA A 677 21.62 -1.95 -6.40
C ALA A 677 22.84 -1.11 -6.00
N LYS A 678 23.62 -0.63 -6.99
CA LYS A 678 24.75 0.27 -6.73
C LYS A 678 24.30 1.64 -6.25
N THR A 679 23.31 2.24 -6.90
CA THR A 679 22.71 3.51 -6.44
C THR A 679 22.13 3.36 -5.04
N TYR A 680 21.50 2.23 -4.73
CA TYR A 680 20.94 1.94 -3.41
C TYR A 680 22.02 1.96 -2.33
N ILE A 681 23.16 1.31 -2.55
CA ILE A 681 24.33 1.35 -1.64
C ILE A 681 24.87 2.78 -1.52
N GLU A 682 25.09 3.47 -2.64
CA GLU A 682 25.66 4.82 -2.66
C GLU A 682 24.78 5.87 -1.98
N THR A 683 23.47 5.63 -1.92
CA THR A 683 22.47 6.54 -1.35
C THR A 683 21.98 6.13 0.03
N ASP A 684 22.51 5.03 0.60
CA ASP A 684 22.09 4.53 1.91
C ASP A 684 22.43 5.56 3.03
N PRO A 685 21.43 6.10 3.75
CA PRO A 685 21.60 7.19 4.72
C PRO A 685 22.31 6.77 6.02
N SER A 686 22.49 5.47 6.22
CA SER A 686 23.08 4.85 7.42
C SER A 686 24.62 4.95 7.48
N GLY A 687 25.25 5.48 6.43
CA GLY A 687 26.71 5.60 6.34
C GLY A 687 27.41 4.30 5.97
N ARG A 688 26.68 3.38 5.31
CA ARG A 688 27.22 2.14 4.74
C ARG A 688 28.41 2.42 3.81
N ASP A 689 29.36 1.48 3.78
CA ASP A 689 30.47 1.52 2.83
C ASP A 689 29.95 1.56 1.39
N LYS A 690 30.45 2.52 0.60
CA LYS A 690 30.09 2.64 -0.82
C LYS A 690 30.68 1.51 -1.66
N GLU A 691 31.68 0.81 -1.14
CA GLU A 691 32.26 -0.39 -1.73
C GLU A 691 31.57 -1.68 -1.28
N THR A 692 30.43 -1.59 -0.57
CA THR A 692 29.60 -2.77 -0.26
C THR A 692 29.38 -3.63 -1.50
N SER A 693 29.61 -4.93 -1.34
CA SER A 693 29.60 -5.85 -2.46
C SER A 693 28.19 -6.05 -3.05
N VAL A 694 28.09 -6.00 -4.37
CA VAL A 694 26.87 -6.36 -5.12
C VAL A 694 27.08 -7.74 -5.73
N VAL A 695 26.32 -8.74 -5.27
CA VAL A 695 26.47 -10.14 -5.68
C VAL A 695 25.31 -10.52 -6.58
N VAL A 696 25.58 -10.79 -7.86
CA VAL A 696 24.55 -11.24 -8.80
C VAL A 696 24.32 -12.74 -8.66
N VAL A 697 23.08 -13.12 -8.36
CA VAL A 697 22.62 -14.49 -8.19
C VAL A 697 21.62 -14.80 -9.32
N LYS A 698 21.67 -16.01 -9.88
CA LYS A 698 20.74 -16.43 -10.93
C LYS A 698 19.81 -17.51 -10.39
N GLN A 699 18.56 -17.50 -10.86
CA GLN A 699 17.59 -18.54 -10.54
C GLN A 699 18.17 -19.96 -10.72
N GLY A 700 18.01 -20.80 -9.71
CA GLY A 700 18.47 -22.20 -9.68
C GLY A 700 19.97 -22.38 -9.39
N HIS A 701 20.70 -21.28 -9.14
CA HIS A 701 22.14 -21.28 -8.85
C HIS A 701 22.45 -20.42 -7.61
N GLU A 702 21.54 -20.39 -6.66
CA GLU A 702 21.63 -19.59 -5.44
C GLU A 702 22.66 -20.19 -4.48
N PRO A 703 23.63 -19.38 -3.99
CA PRO A 703 24.58 -19.86 -3.01
C PRO A 703 23.91 -20.00 -1.63
N PRO A 704 24.44 -20.83 -0.72
CA PRO A 704 23.96 -20.92 0.67
C PRO A 704 23.89 -19.57 1.37
N THR A 705 24.81 -18.65 1.03
CA THR A 705 24.84 -17.28 1.57
C THR A 705 23.64 -16.42 1.15
N PHE A 706 22.87 -16.85 0.14
CA PHE A 706 21.60 -16.25 -0.26
C PHE A 706 20.41 -17.04 0.29
N THR A 707 20.38 -18.35 0.05
CA THR A 707 19.21 -19.20 0.38
C THR A 707 18.91 -19.23 1.88
N GLY A 708 19.94 -19.12 2.74
CA GLY A 708 19.77 -19.13 4.20
C GLY A 708 18.88 -17.99 4.75
N TRP A 709 18.71 -16.90 4.00
CA TRP A 709 17.83 -15.79 4.41
C TRP A 709 16.34 -16.13 4.29
N PHE A 710 16.00 -17.16 3.51
CA PHE A 710 14.63 -17.59 3.27
C PHE A 710 14.30 -18.81 4.15
N LEU A 711 13.18 -18.75 4.87
CA LEU A 711 12.75 -19.87 5.72
C LEU A 711 12.27 -21.04 4.85
N GLY A 712 12.76 -22.25 5.11
CA GLY A 712 12.24 -23.47 4.48
C GLY A 712 12.54 -23.62 2.99
N TRP A 713 13.71 -23.17 2.54
CA TRP A 713 14.13 -23.19 1.13
C TRP A 713 14.05 -24.60 0.49
N ASP A 714 13.52 -24.68 -0.74
CA ASP A 714 13.49 -25.91 -1.53
C ASP A 714 14.32 -25.77 -2.82
N ALA A 715 15.45 -26.48 -2.87
CA ALA A 715 16.33 -26.49 -4.04
C ALA A 715 15.67 -27.06 -5.31
N SER A 716 14.64 -27.91 -5.16
CA SER A 716 13.93 -28.53 -6.29
C SER A 716 12.75 -27.71 -6.82
N ARG A 717 12.48 -26.54 -6.22
CA ARG A 717 11.31 -25.71 -6.52
C ARG A 717 11.18 -25.32 -8.00
N TRP A 718 12.32 -25.08 -8.66
CA TRP A 718 12.38 -24.63 -10.06
C TRP A 718 12.63 -25.75 -11.06
N ASP A 719 12.71 -27.01 -10.62
CA ASP A 719 12.86 -28.15 -11.53
C ASP A 719 11.56 -28.33 -12.32
N SER A 720 11.54 -27.73 -13.52
CA SER A 720 10.43 -27.83 -14.48
C SER A 720 10.04 -29.27 -14.81
N ASP A 721 10.95 -30.23 -14.60
CA ASP A 721 10.74 -31.65 -14.82
C ASP A 721 9.78 -32.28 -13.77
N LEU A 722 9.64 -31.73 -12.55
CA LEU A 722 8.67 -32.22 -11.57
C LEU A 722 7.22 -31.81 -11.93
N MET A 723 7.03 -30.56 -12.37
CA MET A 723 5.73 -30.09 -12.89
C MET A 723 5.37 -30.78 -14.22
N ALA A 724 6.33 -30.96 -15.12
CA ALA A 724 6.12 -31.70 -16.37
C ALA A 724 5.83 -33.18 -16.13
N ARG A 725 6.50 -33.85 -15.17
CA ARG A 725 6.21 -35.23 -14.75
C ARG A 725 4.86 -35.35 -14.04
N ALA A 726 4.46 -34.37 -13.24
CA ALA A 726 3.12 -34.31 -12.65
C ALA A 726 2.04 -34.23 -13.74
N VAL A 727 2.23 -33.38 -14.76
CA VAL A 727 1.32 -33.28 -15.91
C VAL A 727 1.35 -34.54 -16.80
N GLN A 728 2.50 -35.19 -16.99
CA GLN A 728 2.60 -36.46 -17.71
C GLN A 728 1.94 -37.64 -16.95
N SER A 729 2.01 -37.63 -15.62
CA SER A 729 1.36 -38.66 -14.79
C SER A 729 -0.17 -38.56 -14.77
N LEU A 730 -0.73 -37.45 -15.25
CA LEU A 730 -2.17 -37.19 -15.42
C LEU A 730 -2.72 -37.60 -16.80
N GLN A 731 -1.90 -38.18 -17.68
CA GLN A 731 -2.29 -38.64 -19.03
C GLN A 731 -2.43 -40.17 -19.16
N VAL A 732 -2.75 -40.90 -18.09
CA VAL A 732 -3.14 -42.32 -18.18
C VAL A 732 -4.60 -42.51 -17.84
#